data_AF-A0A6M5YQU6-F1
#
_entry.id   AF-A0A6M5YQU6-F1
#
_cell.length_a   1.000
_cell.length_b   1.000
_cell.length_c   1.000
_cell.angle_alpha   90.00
_cell.angle_beta   90.00
_cell.angle_gamma   90.00
#
_symmetry.space_group_name_H-M   'P 1'
#
loop_
_entity.id
_entity.type
_entity.pdbx_description
1 polymer ?
#
loop_
_entity_poly.entity_id
_entity_poly.type
_entity_poly.pdbx_seq_one_letter_code
_entity_poly.pdbx_strand_id
1 'polypeptide(L)'
;MSRVVALAFSALFVAVPVSPAADEVPPAKQYQAFVLKRAAELRKNDRAPTSAEEWQKRDAELRKNLLAAWGGFPEKPCALDPVQHGDPLKRDGYTVEKLTFQTRPGVRMTANLYIPDAAKKQPAPAILMVHGHWKGAKQDPVVQSRCIGAAKLGFVVLCVDAFGAGERGVGTALGEYHGDMTAATLLPLGTPLSGLQVYENMRAVDYLETRPEVDKSKIGITGASGGGNQTMYAGAWDKRFKCVVPVCSVGNYQAYLQAACCMCEVVPGALTFTEEWAVLALTAPRALMVVSATKDAFQFSVGEAKKSLALTAPVYKLLGKPDHLQHAIFESPHDYSKAMREAMYGFMTLHLKGEGKGDPVPEPKFETEKPEDLRCFPGDTRPKDFTTIPKFAAQEGRKLIAAKPVPLSKEQWNREGDVRRTALGRIVHGPSSVNIDRRLGGGVLTIGPEDGVTLNGRVDAGAPSAPVVVLLNLEGAAAAQKSDLYHLLKGAGATVVTFDLRGTGTLAAAGERVGRAPDHNSAEWALWLGRPLLEQWRTDAQRVLLVLRDEGGLKDVTVVGQGPAGLLALCVAAADGTEKRIARVAAVDTLASFVTDEPLANQRLGTLAPGILRDVGDVGHIAALCAPKRLVIAGGVSGGGKALKPDELATAYAPASAAFKLLGKEKDFVITTPAAVLKELGLVAADAKDEPIFEPGAKLVPLSAEGAGGEGPAWDPKFGVFTSGEKGIHQLTPTGEKTIWREKAGTNGLLFDRDGNLVCCEPVSRSVSRIDRTGKRTVLTDRFGGKKYNQPNDLTIDSKNRIYFSDPRYGPRSDMQQKDEKGNTIEGVYRIDPDGTVSRVIGREVERANGVLVSPDDKYLFVADNNNDTGGARKLYRFDLKADGRVDLKSQKLLHDWGKGRGPDGVKQDSKGRLYVAGGLNKPNPPAEPAPDVKGGIYVIDPESGKLLAFVAVPTDEVTNCAFGGDDLKTLYITGGGTLYSIRTTAPGRVIWPKK
;
A
#
# COMPACT_ATOMS: atom_id res chain seq x y z
N MET A 1 40.86 51.80 -49.94
CA MET A 1 41.75 50.79 -50.56
C MET A 1 42.85 50.49 -49.56
N SER A 2 43.27 49.28 -49.18
CA SER A 2 42.77 47.91 -49.27
C SER A 2 43.73 47.11 -48.38
N ARG A 3 43.26 46.23 -47.50
CA ARG A 3 43.76 44.86 -47.25
C ARG A 3 43.25 44.30 -45.92
N VAL A 4 43.15 42.98 -45.94
CA VAL A 4 42.40 42.05 -45.10
C VAL A 4 43.31 41.45 -43.99
N VAL A 5 42.69 40.97 -42.90
CA VAL A 5 42.90 39.66 -42.22
C VAL A 5 43.08 39.75 -40.70
N ALA A 6 42.00 39.31 -40.02
CA ALA A 6 41.85 38.37 -38.90
C ALA A 6 42.46 38.57 -37.49
N LEU A 7 41.57 38.22 -36.55
CA LEU A 7 41.71 37.51 -35.27
C LEU A 7 41.80 38.30 -33.95
N ALA A 8 40.74 38.03 -33.17
CA ALA A 8 40.65 37.90 -31.71
C ALA A 8 41.00 39.11 -30.85
N PHE A 9 39.96 39.74 -30.29
CA PHE A 9 40.06 40.44 -29.01
C PHE A 9 38.85 40.13 -28.13
N SER A 10 39.16 39.49 -27.00
CA SER A 10 38.36 39.40 -25.79
C SER A 10 38.01 40.81 -25.32
N ALA A 11 36.72 41.09 -25.09
CA ALA A 11 36.27 42.32 -24.44
C ALA A 11 35.60 41.96 -23.11
N LEU A 12 36.25 42.41 -22.04
CA LEU A 12 35.75 42.55 -20.68
C LEU A 12 34.28 43.05 -20.68
N PHE A 13 33.37 42.25 -20.11
CA PHE A 13 32.20 42.81 -19.45
C PHE A 13 32.52 42.98 -17.97
N VAL A 14 32.44 44.24 -17.53
CA VAL A 14 32.53 44.67 -16.14
C VAL A 14 31.52 43.86 -15.32
N ALA A 15 32.05 43.14 -14.33
CA ALA A 15 31.24 42.48 -13.33
C ALA A 15 30.51 43.55 -12.50
N VAL A 16 29.24 43.79 -12.82
CA VAL A 16 28.29 44.25 -11.83
C VAL A 16 28.19 43.12 -10.82
N PRO A 17 28.42 43.34 -9.51
CA PRO A 17 28.20 42.30 -8.53
C PRO A 17 26.70 42.01 -8.55
N VAL A 18 26.33 40.89 -9.17
CA VAL A 18 25.03 40.26 -8.98
C VAL A 18 24.93 40.08 -7.47
N SER A 19 23.95 40.76 -6.87
CA SER A 19 23.54 40.54 -5.49
C SER A 19 23.46 39.02 -5.27
N PRO A 20 23.93 38.48 -4.13
CA PRO A 20 23.85 37.05 -3.89
C PRO A 20 22.41 36.61 -4.13
N ALA A 21 22.22 35.59 -4.98
CA ALA A 21 20.92 34.98 -5.18
C ALA A 21 20.33 34.70 -3.80
N ALA A 22 19.10 35.15 -3.55
CA ALA A 22 18.39 34.88 -2.31
C ALA A 22 18.53 33.38 -1.98
N ASP A 23 19.03 33.07 -0.78
CA ASP A 23 19.28 31.70 -0.32
C ASP A 23 18.12 30.76 -0.70
N GLU A 24 18.37 29.77 -1.57
CA GLU A 24 17.36 28.77 -1.92
C GLU A 24 16.92 28.04 -0.64
N VAL A 25 15.63 28.12 -0.30
CA VAL A 25 15.07 27.42 0.86
C VAL A 25 15.36 25.91 0.72
N PRO A 26 16.02 25.27 1.70
CA PRO A 26 16.36 23.85 1.63
C PRO A 26 15.11 23.00 1.33
N PRO A 27 15.19 21.92 0.51
CA PRO A 27 14.03 21.13 0.10
C PRO A 27 13.10 20.71 1.26
N ALA A 28 13.67 20.22 2.37
CA ALA A 28 12.94 19.82 3.57
C ALA A 28 12.24 20.97 4.33
N LYS A 29 12.55 22.23 4.03
CA LYS A 29 11.94 23.43 4.62
C LYS A 29 10.98 24.16 3.67
N GLN A 30 10.92 23.78 2.40
CA GLN A 30 10.10 24.46 1.40
C GLN A 30 8.62 24.45 1.77
N TYR A 31 8.10 23.30 2.23
CA TYR A 31 6.70 23.21 2.60
C TYR A 31 6.37 24.09 3.82
N GLN A 32 7.25 24.14 4.82
CA GLN A 32 7.07 25.02 5.97
C GLN A 32 7.09 26.51 5.55
N ALA A 33 8.02 26.89 4.68
CA ALA A 33 8.09 28.26 4.15
C ALA A 33 6.82 28.62 3.34
N PHE A 34 6.32 27.69 2.54
CA PHE A 34 5.07 27.82 1.79
C PHE A 34 3.87 28.05 2.73
N VAL A 35 3.70 27.24 3.77
CA VAL A 35 2.57 27.39 4.69
C VAL A 35 2.63 28.70 5.48
N LEU A 36 3.83 29.14 5.90
CA LEU A 36 4.03 30.41 6.58
C LEU A 36 3.69 31.61 5.68
N LYS A 37 4.18 31.59 4.43
CA LYS A 37 3.84 32.60 3.43
C LYS A 37 2.33 32.67 3.22
N ARG A 38 1.67 31.51 3.05
CA ARG A 38 0.23 31.46 2.81
C ARG A 38 -0.58 31.95 4.00
N ALA A 39 -0.17 31.60 5.22
CA ALA A 39 -0.81 32.09 6.43
C ALA A 39 -0.72 33.62 6.56
N ALA A 40 0.46 34.19 6.31
CA ALA A 40 0.66 35.63 6.29
C ALA A 40 -0.23 36.32 5.24
N GLU A 41 -0.36 35.75 4.05
CA GLU A 41 -1.25 36.26 3.00
C GLU A 41 -2.72 36.27 3.42
N LEU A 42 -3.19 35.21 4.09
CA LEU A 42 -4.57 35.09 4.58
C LEU A 42 -4.89 36.12 5.66
N ARG A 43 -3.92 36.46 6.54
CA ARG A 43 -4.12 37.37 7.68
C ARG A 43 -3.54 38.77 7.48
N LYS A 44 -3.01 39.11 6.30
CA LYS A 44 -2.38 40.43 6.03
C LYS A 44 -3.29 41.64 6.29
N ASN A 45 -4.61 41.45 6.25
CA ASN A 45 -5.62 42.50 6.41
C ASN A 45 -6.20 42.54 7.83
N ASP A 46 -5.65 41.77 8.77
CA ASP A 46 -6.13 41.76 10.14
C ASP A 46 -5.92 43.11 10.80
N ARG A 47 -7.02 43.63 11.37
CA ARG A 47 -7.02 44.87 12.12
C ARG A 47 -8.04 44.81 13.24
N ALA A 48 -7.77 45.59 14.29
CA ALA A 48 -8.72 45.80 15.36
C ALA A 48 -10.01 46.45 14.81
N PRO A 49 -11.18 46.11 15.37
CA PRO A 49 -12.42 46.80 15.03
C PRO A 49 -12.35 48.27 15.49
N THR A 50 -13.09 49.13 14.81
CA THR A 50 -13.14 50.58 15.05
C THR A 50 -14.40 51.03 15.81
N SER A 51 -15.43 50.19 15.88
CA SER A 51 -16.65 50.43 16.67
C SER A 51 -17.19 49.15 17.31
N ALA A 52 -18.07 49.29 18.30
CA ALA A 52 -18.75 48.16 18.94
C ALA A 52 -19.67 47.40 17.96
N GLU A 53 -20.32 48.10 17.03
CA GLU A 53 -21.16 47.51 15.99
C GLU A 53 -20.32 46.70 14.97
N GLU A 54 -19.14 47.20 14.60
CA GLU A 54 -18.20 46.44 13.75
C GLU A 54 -17.80 45.14 14.46
N TRP A 55 -17.47 45.22 15.75
CA TRP A 55 -17.13 44.05 16.55
C TRP A 55 -18.31 43.06 16.66
N GLN A 56 -19.52 43.53 16.91
CA GLN A 56 -20.70 42.66 17.05
C GLN A 56 -20.97 41.85 15.77
N LYS A 57 -20.81 42.46 14.60
CA LYS A 57 -20.93 41.75 13.30
C LYS A 57 -19.83 40.69 13.16
N ARG A 58 -18.59 41.04 13.52
CA ARG A 58 -17.45 40.13 13.47
C ARG A 58 -17.59 38.97 14.47
N ASP A 59 -18.04 39.20 15.70
CA ASP A 59 -18.34 38.17 16.71
C ASP A 59 -19.35 37.15 16.16
N ALA A 60 -20.45 37.61 15.56
CA ALA A 60 -21.47 36.73 14.98
C ALA A 60 -20.92 35.86 13.84
N GLU A 61 -20.12 36.46 12.94
CA GLU A 61 -19.49 35.74 11.82
C GLU A 61 -18.44 34.73 12.31
N LEU A 62 -17.58 35.13 13.25
CA LEU A 62 -16.57 34.26 13.84
C LEU A 62 -17.20 33.06 14.54
N ARG A 63 -18.27 33.27 15.30
CA ARG A 63 -18.98 32.18 15.97
C ARG A 63 -19.59 31.20 14.98
N LYS A 64 -20.20 31.71 13.91
CA LYS A 64 -20.73 30.87 12.82
C LYS A 64 -19.63 30.01 12.18
N ASN A 65 -18.48 30.61 11.87
CA ASN A 65 -17.37 29.92 11.22
C ASN A 65 -16.66 28.92 12.14
N LEU A 66 -16.48 29.25 13.43
CA LEU A 66 -15.96 28.32 14.44
C LEU A 66 -16.86 27.10 14.60
N LEU A 67 -18.19 27.30 14.71
CA LEU A 67 -19.14 26.18 14.82
C LEU A 67 -19.07 25.25 13.60
N ALA A 68 -18.96 25.83 12.40
CA ALA A 68 -18.81 25.06 11.17
C ALA A 68 -17.50 24.27 11.15
N ALA A 69 -16.37 24.89 11.53
CA ALA A 69 -15.06 24.26 11.61
C ALA A 69 -15.01 23.13 12.65
N TRP A 70 -15.74 23.27 13.76
CA TRP A 70 -15.88 22.26 14.81
C TRP A 70 -16.85 21.12 14.48
N GLY A 71 -17.52 21.16 13.34
CA GLY A 71 -18.47 20.12 12.92
C GLY A 71 -19.87 20.25 13.52
N GLY A 72 -20.15 21.37 14.21
CA GLY A 72 -21.42 21.62 14.88
C GLY A 72 -21.57 20.90 16.22
N PHE A 73 -22.63 21.26 16.96
CA PHE A 73 -22.99 20.66 18.24
C PHE A 73 -24.38 20.02 18.16
N PRO A 74 -24.66 18.97 18.96
CA PRO A 74 -26.01 18.43 19.08
C PRO A 74 -27.04 19.51 19.42
N GLU A 75 -28.18 19.51 18.73
CA GLU A 75 -29.27 20.48 18.96
C GLU A 75 -29.82 20.40 20.39
N LYS A 76 -29.88 19.19 20.94
CA LYS A 76 -30.31 18.94 22.32
C LYS A 76 -29.23 18.15 23.05
N PRO A 77 -28.83 18.58 24.26
CA PRO A 77 -27.94 17.78 25.09
C PRO A 77 -28.61 16.47 25.53
N CYS A 78 -27.83 15.40 25.66
CA CYS A 78 -28.30 14.18 26.31
C CYS A 78 -28.52 14.39 27.81
N ALA A 79 -29.19 13.45 28.49
CA ALA A 79 -29.19 13.43 29.95
C ALA A 79 -27.75 13.34 30.49
N LEU A 80 -27.44 14.04 31.58
CA LEU A 80 -26.11 14.00 32.20
C LEU A 80 -25.83 12.67 32.89
N ASP A 81 -26.83 12.07 33.53
CA ASP A 81 -26.70 10.74 34.17
C ASP A 81 -25.42 10.59 35.02
N PRO A 82 -25.23 11.43 36.06
CA PRO A 82 -24.01 11.43 36.86
C PRO A 82 -23.95 10.18 37.76
N VAL A 83 -22.77 9.58 37.84
CA VAL A 83 -22.47 8.41 38.68
C VAL A 83 -21.25 8.72 39.53
N GLN A 84 -21.40 8.64 40.85
CA GLN A 84 -20.29 8.74 41.80
C GLN A 84 -19.58 7.38 41.92
N HIS A 85 -18.25 7.43 42.01
CA HIS A 85 -17.37 6.26 42.10
C HIS A 85 -16.68 6.20 43.46
N GLY A 86 -17.09 5.24 44.29
CA GLY A 86 -16.61 5.08 45.66
C GLY A 86 -17.08 6.18 46.62
N ASP A 87 -16.51 6.16 47.82
CA ASP A 87 -16.81 7.16 48.85
C ASP A 87 -16.09 8.49 48.58
N PRO A 88 -16.72 9.64 48.87
CA PRO A 88 -16.06 10.95 48.76
C PRO A 88 -14.86 11.06 49.70
N LEU A 89 -13.76 11.62 49.21
CA LEU A 89 -12.55 11.83 49.96
C LEU A 89 -12.67 13.10 50.81
N LYS A 90 -12.90 12.95 52.11
CA LYS A 90 -12.93 14.08 53.06
C LYS A 90 -11.50 14.55 53.35
N ARG A 91 -11.26 15.85 53.24
CA ARG A 91 -9.97 16.50 53.51
C ARG A 91 -10.19 17.74 54.38
N ASP A 92 -9.10 18.34 54.82
CA ASP A 92 -9.13 19.56 55.61
C ASP A 92 -9.72 20.74 54.79
N GLY A 93 -10.98 21.10 55.08
CA GLY A 93 -11.71 22.23 54.51
C GLY A 93 -12.42 21.96 53.17
N TYR A 94 -12.33 20.75 52.62
CA TYR A 94 -13.00 20.39 51.37
C TYR A 94 -13.23 18.87 51.24
N THR A 95 -14.08 18.49 50.29
CA THR A 95 -14.36 17.09 49.93
C THR A 95 -14.11 16.87 48.45
N VAL A 96 -13.57 15.72 48.04
CA VAL A 96 -13.42 15.33 46.64
C VAL A 96 -14.38 14.20 46.29
N GLU A 97 -15.26 14.42 45.33
CA GLU A 97 -16.09 13.39 44.71
C GLU A 97 -15.47 12.94 43.38
N LYS A 98 -15.42 11.63 43.15
CA LYS A 98 -15.00 11.05 41.87
C LYS A 98 -16.26 10.65 41.12
N LEU A 99 -16.41 11.13 39.90
CA LEU A 99 -17.67 10.96 39.19
C LEU A 99 -17.50 10.86 37.68
N THR A 100 -18.50 10.26 37.06
CA THR A 100 -18.65 10.26 35.61
C THR A 100 -20.02 10.76 35.20
N PHE A 101 -20.12 11.44 34.07
CA PHE A 101 -21.40 11.85 33.48
C PHE A 101 -21.34 11.79 31.95
N GLN A 102 -22.49 11.67 31.30
CA GLN A 102 -22.60 11.63 29.86
C GLN A 102 -22.49 13.03 29.24
N THR A 103 -21.58 13.16 28.30
CA THR A 103 -21.45 14.36 27.44
C THR A 103 -22.21 14.18 26.13
N ARG A 104 -22.26 12.93 25.63
CA ARG A 104 -23.04 12.46 24.49
C ARG A 104 -23.63 11.08 24.82
N PRO A 105 -24.66 10.60 24.11
CA PRO A 105 -25.19 9.27 24.32
C PRO A 105 -24.08 8.20 24.28
N GLY A 106 -23.84 7.52 25.40
CA GLY A 106 -22.80 6.49 25.53
C GLY A 106 -21.35 6.99 25.66
N VAL A 107 -21.10 8.30 25.65
CA VAL A 107 -19.77 8.88 25.89
C VAL A 107 -19.75 9.49 27.29
N ARG A 108 -18.87 8.96 28.16
CA ARG A 108 -18.74 9.41 29.55
C ARG A 108 -17.46 10.21 29.76
N MET A 109 -17.59 11.33 30.46
CA MET A 109 -16.48 12.12 30.98
C MET A 109 -16.16 11.65 32.40
N THR A 110 -14.89 11.45 32.71
CA THR A 110 -14.37 11.19 34.07
C THR A 110 -13.94 12.51 34.69
N ALA A 111 -14.30 12.72 35.96
CA ALA A 111 -14.08 13.99 36.63
C ALA A 111 -13.88 13.81 38.14
N ASN A 112 -13.22 14.81 38.74
CA ASN A 112 -13.09 14.99 40.18
C ASN A 112 -13.69 16.34 40.56
N LEU A 113 -14.67 16.35 41.47
CA LEU A 113 -15.33 17.55 41.98
C LEU A 113 -14.82 17.85 43.39
N TYR A 114 -14.16 18.99 43.57
CA TYR A 114 -13.66 19.49 44.84
C TYR A 114 -14.65 20.51 45.39
N ILE A 115 -15.21 20.20 46.56
CA ILE A 115 -16.29 20.97 47.19
C ILE A 115 -15.77 21.54 48.51
N PRO A 116 -15.60 22.87 48.62
CA PRO A 116 -15.28 23.50 49.90
C PRO A 116 -16.38 23.21 50.93
N ASP A 117 -16.03 22.96 52.19
CA ASP A 117 -17.05 22.63 53.20
C ASP A 117 -18.04 23.78 53.44
N ALA A 118 -17.59 25.03 53.24
CA ALA A 118 -18.45 26.20 53.28
C ALA A 118 -19.51 26.19 52.16
N ALA A 119 -19.19 25.64 50.98
CA ALA A 119 -20.08 25.60 49.83
C ALA A 119 -21.33 24.73 50.05
N LYS A 120 -21.26 23.79 50.99
CA LYS A 120 -22.39 22.94 51.42
C LYS A 120 -23.47 23.73 52.17
N LYS A 121 -23.11 24.90 52.72
CA LYS A 121 -24.04 25.78 53.46
C LYS A 121 -24.53 26.94 52.59
N GLN A 122 -23.66 27.45 51.73
CA GLN A 122 -23.95 28.57 50.85
C GLN A 122 -23.29 28.32 49.49
N PRO A 123 -24.04 28.39 48.36
CA PRO A 123 -23.47 28.20 47.04
C PRO A 123 -22.28 29.11 46.79
N ALA A 124 -21.20 28.56 46.23
CA ALA A 124 -19.95 29.27 46.00
C ALA A 124 -19.63 29.37 44.50
N PRO A 125 -18.80 30.33 44.07
CA PRO A 125 -18.32 30.39 42.70
C PRO A 125 -17.61 29.10 42.29
N ALA A 126 -17.75 28.73 41.03
CA ALA A 126 -17.15 27.50 40.51
C ALA A 126 -16.07 27.75 39.47
N ILE A 127 -15.12 26.83 39.36
CA ILE A 127 -14.05 26.84 38.36
C ILE A 127 -14.07 25.49 37.63
N LEU A 128 -14.26 25.52 36.32
CA LEU A 128 -13.95 24.38 35.47
C LEU A 128 -12.44 24.32 35.26
N MET A 129 -11.82 23.25 35.72
CA MET A 129 -10.38 23.02 35.64
C MET A 129 -10.07 21.99 34.55
N VAL A 130 -9.58 22.46 33.43
CA VAL A 130 -9.15 21.60 32.31
C VAL A 130 -7.64 21.39 32.34
N HIS A 131 -7.14 20.27 31.83
CA HIS A 131 -5.72 19.94 31.84
C HIS A 131 -5.12 19.87 30.43
N GLY A 132 -3.82 20.13 30.34
CA GLY A 132 -2.99 19.90 29.16
C GLY A 132 -2.41 18.49 29.16
N HIS A 133 -1.37 18.27 28.36
CA HIS A 133 -0.82 16.94 28.07
C HIS A 133 0.08 16.35 29.18
N TRP A 134 -0.23 16.61 30.45
CA TRP A 134 0.44 15.95 31.57
C TRP A 134 0.12 14.45 31.61
N LYS A 135 1.11 13.64 31.96
CA LYS A 135 1.00 12.18 32.01
C LYS A 135 -0.12 11.73 32.95
N GLY A 136 -0.28 12.41 34.09
CA GLY A 136 -1.32 12.10 35.06
C GLY A 136 -2.69 12.67 34.74
N ALA A 137 -2.89 13.44 33.64
CA ALA A 137 -4.16 14.12 33.32
C ALA A 137 -4.78 14.85 34.54
N LYS A 138 -6.06 14.63 34.88
CA LYS A 138 -6.67 15.25 36.08
C LYS A 138 -6.04 14.80 37.41
N GLN A 139 -5.34 13.67 37.42
CA GLN A 139 -4.66 13.10 38.58
C GLN A 139 -3.22 13.58 38.74
N ASP A 140 -2.68 14.36 37.79
CA ASP A 140 -1.30 14.84 37.86
C ASP A 140 -1.10 15.81 39.04
N PRO A 141 -0.01 15.71 39.82
CA PRO A 141 0.22 16.61 40.96
C PRO A 141 0.16 18.10 40.61
N VAL A 142 0.60 18.51 39.41
CA VAL A 142 0.52 19.91 38.95
C VAL A 142 -0.94 20.34 38.77
N VAL A 143 -1.79 19.44 38.27
CA VAL A 143 -3.23 19.68 38.09
C VAL A 143 -3.96 19.65 39.43
N GLN A 144 -3.64 18.70 40.31
CA GLN A 144 -4.21 18.62 41.65
C GLN A 144 -3.93 19.89 42.47
N SER A 145 -2.70 20.40 42.41
CA SER A 145 -2.27 21.58 43.19
C SER A 145 -3.20 22.78 42.97
N ARG A 146 -3.57 23.06 41.71
CA ARG A 146 -4.50 24.16 41.39
C ARG A 146 -5.94 23.88 41.79
N CYS A 147 -6.38 22.62 41.76
CA CYS A 147 -7.72 22.24 42.23
C CYS A 147 -7.84 22.42 43.75
N ILE A 148 -6.85 21.94 44.49
CA ILE A 148 -6.86 21.97 45.96
C ILE A 148 -6.70 23.41 46.47
N GLY A 149 -5.78 24.18 45.88
CA GLY A 149 -5.60 25.59 46.22
C GLY A 149 -6.88 26.41 46.02
N ALA A 150 -7.54 26.28 44.85
CA ALA A 150 -8.81 26.94 44.59
C ALA A 150 -9.94 26.47 45.53
N ALA A 151 -10.03 25.17 45.82
CA ALA A 151 -11.02 24.63 46.76
C ALA A 151 -10.82 25.18 48.19
N LYS A 152 -9.59 25.21 48.69
CA LYS A 152 -9.26 25.80 49.99
C LYS A 152 -9.51 27.32 50.04
N LEU A 153 -9.43 28.00 48.90
CA LEU A 153 -9.83 29.39 48.75
C LEU A 153 -11.34 29.56 48.59
N GLY A 154 -12.16 28.50 48.66
CA GLY A 154 -13.62 28.60 48.65
C GLY A 154 -14.27 28.60 47.27
N PHE A 155 -13.60 28.06 46.25
CA PHE A 155 -14.20 27.79 44.93
C PHE A 155 -14.64 26.33 44.83
N VAL A 156 -15.81 26.04 44.26
CA VAL A 156 -16.13 24.68 43.81
C VAL A 156 -15.31 24.39 42.54
N VAL A 157 -14.55 23.30 42.49
CA VAL A 157 -13.71 23.00 41.33
C VAL A 157 -14.12 21.69 40.70
N LEU A 158 -14.48 21.71 39.42
CA LEU A 158 -14.67 20.49 38.64
C LEU A 158 -13.45 20.30 37.73
N CYS A 159 -12.67 19.26 37.99
CA CYS A 159 -11.55 18.87 37.12
C CYS A 159 -11.93 17.69 36.25
N VAL A 160 -11.81 17.83 34.94
CA VAL A 160 -12.31 16.85 33.95
C VAL A 160 -11.18 16.29 33.10
N ASP A 161 -11.26 15.00 32.75
CA ASP A 161 -10.38 14.44 31.73
C ASP A 161 -10.85 14.87 30.34
N ALA A 162 -9.93 15.45 29.56
CA ALA A 162 -10.17 15.72 28.14
C ALA A 162 -10.42 14.42 27.37
N PHE A 163 -11.25 14.44 26.31
CA PHE A 163 -11.56 13.21 25.57
C PHE A 163 -10.29 12.61 24.96
N GLY A 164 -10.04 11.32 25.20
CA GLY A 164 -8.81 10.63 24.77
C GLY A 164 -7.64 10.73 25.74
N ALA A 165 -7.75 11.48 26.84
CA ALA A 165 -6.70 11.62 27.85
C ALA A 165 -7.15 11.05 29.21
N GLY A 166 -6.19 10.87 30.13
CA GLY A 166 -6.46 10.35 31.47
C GLY A 166 -7.15 8.99 31.42
N GLU A 167 -8.27 8.85 32.14
CA GLU A 167 -9.05 7.61 32.17
C GLU A 167 -9.84 7.36 30.87
N ARG A 168 -9.80 8.30 29.92
CA ARG A 168 -10.51 8.28 28.64
C ARG A 168 -9.60 7.93 27.45
N GLY A 169 -8.36 7.50 27.71
CA GLY A 169 -7.41 6.98 26.71
C GLY A 169 -7.89 5.72 25.99
N VAL A 170 -7.16 5.27 24.99
CA VAL A 170 -7.49 4.04 24.24
C VAL A 170 -7.36 2.83 25.17
N GLY A 171 -6.24 2.71 25.88
CA GLY A 171 -6.03 1.76 26.98
C GLY A 171 -6.45 2.33 28.34
N THR A 172 -6.15 1.57 29.39
CA THR A 172 -6.42 1.91 30.80
C THR A 172 -5.25 2.60 31.49
N ALA A 173 -4.08 2.65 30.86
CA ALA A 173 -2.91 3.34 31.37
C ALA A 173 -3.09 4.87 31.28
N LEU A 174 -2.61 5.60 32.30
CA LEU A 174 -2.57 7.06 32.25
C LEU A 174 -1.42 7.52 31.36
N GLY A 175 -1.62 8.66 30.70
CA GLY A 175 -0.58 9.33 29.91
C GLY A 175 -0.52 8.96 28.44
N GLU A 176 -1.55 8.28 27.92
CA GLU A 176 -1.70 8.12 26.48
C GLU A 176 -1.88 9.46 25.78
N TYR A 177 -1.15 9.66 24.69
CA TYR A 177 -1.26 10.84 23.86
C TYR A 177 -2.37 10.65 22.82
N HIS A 178 -3.34 11.56 22.80
CA HIS A 178 -4.47 11.50 21.86
C HIS A 178 -4.26 12.29 20.56
N GLY A 179 -3.21 13.12 20.49
CA GLY A 179 -3.03 14.11 19.43
C GLY A 179 -2.54 13.56 18.12
N ASP A 180 -2.34 12.25 18.01
CA ASP A 180 -1.83 11.60 16.82
C ASP A 180 -2.97 10.90 16.04
N MET A 181 -2.68 9.73 15.45
CA MET A 181 -3.66 8.89 14.75
C MET A 181 -4.87 8.45 15.59
N THR A 182 -4.89 8.66 16.92
CA THR A 182 -6.13 8.54 17.72
C THR A 182 -7.12 9.64 17.35
N ALA A 183 -6.79 10.92 17.55
CA ALA A 183 -7.69 12.04 17.21
C ALA A 183 -7.97 12.11 15.71
N ALA A 184 -7.03 11.67 14.88
CA ALA A 184 -7.18 11.65 13.43
C ALA A 184 -8.39 10.85 12.93
N THR A 185 -8.84 9.83 13.67
CA THR A 185 -10.05 9.05 13.34
C THR A 185 -11.32 9.91 13.26
N LEU A 186 -11.32 11.08 13.90
CA LEU A 186 -12.43 12.03 13.88
C LEU A 186 -12.46 12.94 12.65
N LEU A 187 -11.31 13.12 11.98
CA LEU A 187 -11.21 14.04 10.84
C LEU A 187 -12.17 13.64 9.72
N PRO A 188 -12.26 12.38 9.27
CA PRO A 188 -13.18 12.02 8.20
C PRO A 188 -14.65 12.34 8.50
N LEU A 189 -15.06 12.37 9.78
CA LEU A 189 -16.41 12.78 10.19
C LEU A 189 -16.67 14.28 10.02
N GLY A 190 -15.60 15.08 9.98
CA GLY A 190 -15.67 16.53 10.02
C GLY A 190 -16.01 17.06 11.41
N THR A 191 -15.67 16.32 12.47
CA THR A 191 -15.90 16.68 13.87
C THR A 191 -14.58 16.63 14.64
N PRO A 192 -13.68 17.63 14.47
CA PRO A 192 -12.36 17.61 15.09
C PRO A 192 -12.44 17.57 16.61
N LEU A 193 -11.37 17.04 17.23
CA LEU A 193 -11.31 16.87 18.69
C LEU A 193 -11.46 18.20 19.46
N SER A 194 -10.95 19.31 18.91
CA SER A 194 -11.13 20.66 19.45
C SER A 194 -12.62 21.01 19.64
N GLY A 195 -13.44 20.76 18.63
CA GLY A 195 -14.88 20.98 18.68
C GLY A 195 -15.60 20.08 19.69
N LEU A 196 -15.21 18.81 19.76
CA LEU A 196 -15.73 17.89 20.77
C LEU A 196 -15.42 18.39 22.18
N GLN A 197 -14.18 18.79 22.46
CA GLN A 197 -13.79 19.27 23.79
C GLN A 197 -14.49 20.58 24.18
N VAL A 198 -14.71 21.51 23.24
CA VAL A 198 -15.51 22.72 23.51
C VAL A 198 -16.92 22.33 23.95
N TYR A 199 -17.58 21.44 23.20
CA TYR A 199 -18.90 20.96 23.57
C TYR A 199 -18.91 20.23 24.91
N GLU A 200 -17.93 19.35 25.16
CA GLU A 200 -17.84 18.62 26.41
C GLU A 200 -17.58 19.53 27.62
N ASN A 201 -16.83 20.62 27.45
CA ASN A 201 -16.65 21.63 28.48
C ASN A 201 -17.96 22.39 28.77
N MET A 202 -18.81 22.64 27.76
CA MET A 202 -20.18 23.15 27.98
C MET A 202 -21.01 22.14 28.78
N ARG A 203 -20.87 20.84 28.51
CA ARG A 203 -21.55 19.77 29.26
C ARG A 203 -21.06 19.65 30.70
N ALA A 204 -19.78 19.93 30.94
CA ALA A 204 -19.24 20.03 32.30
C ALA A 204 -19.84 21.22 33.07
N VAL A 205 -20.08 22.35 32.40
CA VAL A 205 -20.82 23.47 32.99
C VAL A 205 -22.28 23.12 33.25
N ASP A 206 -22.94 22.41 32.32
CA ASP A 206 -24.31 21.91 32.55
C ASP A 206 -24.38 21.05 33.81
N TYR A 207 -23.35 20.23 34.07
CA TYR A 207 -23.24 19.46 35.30
C TYR A 207 -23.02 20.34 36.54
N LEU A 208 -22.09 21.31 36.48
CA LEU A 208 -21.90 22.28 37.57
C LEU A 208 -23.20 22.99 37.93
N GLU A 209 -24.01 23.37 36.93
CA GLU A 209 -25.32 24.01 37.14
C GLU A 209 -26.37 23.08 37.78
N THR A 210 -26.14 21.76 37.85
CA THR A 210 -27.00 20.86 38.63
C THR A 210 -26.65 20.81 40.12
N ARG A 211 -25.46 21.25 40.50
CA ARG A 211 -24.93 21.12 41.85
C ARG A 211 -25.47 22.22 42.77
N PRO A 212 -26.07 21.88 43.93
CA PRO A 212 -26.56 22.89 44.88
C PRO A 212 -25.44 23.73 45.49
N GLU A 213 -24.21 23.24 45.51
CA GLU A 213 -23.04 23.93 46.05
C GLU A 213 -22.49 25.05 45.14
N VAL A 214 -23.02 25.16 43.91
CA VAL A 214 -22.49 26.05 42.87
C VAL A 214 -23.39 27.28 42.69
N ASP A 215 -22.80 28.47 42.78
CA ASP A 215 -23.40 29.69 42.26
C ASP A 215 -23.24 29.73 40.73
N LYS A 216 -24.34 29.38 40.05
CA LYS A 216 -24.42 29.25 38.58
C LYS A 216 -24.11 30.55 37.84
N SER A 217 -24.23 31.70 38.52
CA SER A 217 -23.93 33.01 37.93
C SER A 217 -22.43 33.34 37.90
N LYS A 218 -21.60 32.57 38.62
CA LYS A 218 -20.18 32.84 38.89
C LYS A 218 -19.30 31.64 38.58
N ILE A 219 -19.22 31.29 37.28
CA ILE A 219 -18.40 30.17 36.80
C ILE A 219 -17.18 30.71 36.06
N GLY A 220 -15.98 30.24 36.39
CA GLY A 220 -14.75 30.50 35.66
C GLY A 220 -14.18 29.25 34.98
N ILE A 221 -13.17 29.44 34.13
CA ILE A 221 -12.44 28.35 33.49
C ILE A 221 -10.95 28.65 33.43
N THR A 222 -10.13 27.64 33.71
CA THR A 222 -8.68 27.73 33.55
C THR A 222 -8.03 26.37 33.29
N GLY A 223 -6.86 26.43 32.66
CA GLY A 223 -5.99 25.31 32.35
C GLY A 223 -4.74 25.80 31.64
N ALA A 224 -3.75 24.92 31.53
CA ALA A 224 -2.50 25.22 30.84
C ALA A 224 -2.21 24.28 29.66
N SER A 225 -1.39 24.74 28.70
CA SER A 225 -1.03 24.01 27.48
C SER A 225 -2.29 23.69 26.66
N GLY A 226 -2.51 22.44 26.22
CA GLY A 226 -3.78 22.01 25.62
C GLY A 226 -5.03 22.30 26.49
N GLY A 227 -4.90 22.37 27.82
CA GLY A 227 -5.96 22.85 28.71
C GLY A 227 -6.17 24.36 28.63
N GLY A 228 -5.13 25.12 28.32
CA GLY A 228 -5.22 26.55 27.99
C GLY A 228 -5.93 26.79 26.67
N ASN A 229 -5.70 25.98 25.63
CA ASN A 229 -6.47 26.01 24.38
C ASN A 229 -7.95 25.70 24.64
N GLN A 230 -8.26 24.67 25.41
CA GLN A 230 -9.62 24.37 25.85
C GLN A 230 -10.25 25.55 26.59
N THR A 231 -9.50 26.18 27.49
CA THR A 231 -9.93 27.37 28.25
C THR A 231 -10.25 28.54 27.31
N MET A 232 -9.38 28.81 26.34
CA MET A 232 -9.58 29.86 25.34
C MET A 232 -10.84 29.59 24.51
N TYR A 233 -10.97 28.41 23.91
CA TYR A 233 -12.09 28.12 23.02
C TYR A 233 -13.43 28.01 23.76
N ALA A 234 -13.48 27.29 24.89
CA ALA A 234 -14.70 27.16 25.68
C ALA A 234 -15.07 28.50 26.34
N GLY A 235 -14.09 29.26 26.83
CA GLY A 235 -14.27 30.61 27.38
C GLY A 235 -14.82 31.58 26.34
N ALA A 236 -14.27 31.56 25.12
CA ALA A 236 -14.78 32.35 23.98
C ALA A 236 -16.21 31.96 23.60
N TRP A 237 -16.51 30.65 23.56
CA TRP A 237 -17.79 30.15 23.09
C TRP A 237 -18.92 30.31 24.11
N ASP A 238 -18.74 29.76 25.32
CA ASP A 238 -19.76 29.67 26.35
C ASP A 238 -19.77 30.92 27.24
N LYS A 239 -20.84 31.71 27.13
CA LYS A 239 -21.02 32.98 27.84
C LYS A 239 -21.32 32.80 29.34
N ARG A 240 -21.51 31.57 29.83
CA ARG A 240 -21.64 31.27 31.26
C ARG A 240 -20.34 31.49 32.01
N PHE A 241 -19.19 31.27 31.37
CA PHE A 241 -17.89 31.60 31.97
C PHE A 241 -17.74 33.11 32.15
N LYS A 242 -17.59 33.60 33.39
CA LYS A 242 -17.41 35.03 33.71
C LYS A 242 -15.96 35.44 33.82
N CYS A 243 -15.07 34.48 34.05
CA CYS A 243 -13.62 34.68 34.14
C CYS A 243 -12.88 33.54 33.42
N VAL A 244 -11.99 33.88 32.50
CA VAL A 244 -11.30 32.95 31.60
C VAL A 244 -9.80 33.16 31.74
N VAL A 245 -9.05 32.11 32.10
CA VAL A 245 -7.61 32.22 32.38
C VAL A 245 -6.81 31.14 31.64
N PRO A 246 -6.50 31.31 30.34
CA PRO A 246 -5.61 30.41 29.62
C PRO A 246 -4.15 30.64 30.04
N VAL A 247 -3.43 29.55 30.30
CA VAL A 247 -2.05 29.58 30.79
C VAL A 247 -1.13 28.83 29.81
N CYS A 248 0.01 29.40 29.44
CA CYS A 248 1.01 28.76 28.56
C CYS A 248 0.40 28.12 27.29
N SER A 249 -0.53 28.83 26.65
CA SER A 249 -1.24 28.33 25.46
C SER A 249 -1.52 29.40 24.40
N VAL A 250 -1.39 30.68 24.77
CA VAL A 250 -1.74 31.79 23.88
C VAL A 250 -0.49 32.28 23.16
N GLY A 251 -0.57 32.36 21.84
CA GLY A 251 0.43 32.95 20.96
C GLY A 251 -0.25 33.62 19.76
N ASN A 252 -0.07 33.04 18.57
CA ASN A 252 -0.97 33.20 17.42
C ASN A 252 -0.86 31.97 16.50
N TYR A 253 -1.86 31.72 15.66
CA TYR A 253 -1.92 30.53 14.80
C TYR A 253 -0.80 30.48 13.75
N GLN A 254 -0.26 31.61 13.31
CA GLN A 254 0.92 31.62 12.43
C GLN A 254 2.16 31.04 13.13
N ALA A 255 2.31 31.26 14.43
CA ALA A 255 3.41 30.67 15.22
C ALA A 255 3.23 29.15 15.43
N TYR A 256 1.99 28.66 15.47
CA TYR A 256 1.70 27.21 15.55
C TYR A 256 2.21 26.45 14.30
N LEU A 257 2.35 27.12 13.16
CA LEU A 257 2.91 26.52 11.93
C LEU A 257 4.42 26.23 12.02
N GLN A 258 5.05 26.54 13.15
CA GLN A 258 6.47 26.32 13.40
C GLN A 258 6.75 25.28 14.50
N ALA A 259 5.69 24.72 15.09
CA ALA A 259 5.79 23.73 16.15
C ALA A 259 4.82 22.57 15.91
N ALA A 260 5.11 21.44 16.53
CA ALA A 260 4.14 20.35 16.65
C ALA A 260 3.16 20.70 17.78
N CYS A 261 1.86 20.70 17.50
CA CYS A 261 0.85 20.88 18.54
C CYS A 261 -0.09 19.65 18.56
N CYS A 262 -0.95 19.53 19.56
CA CYS A 262 -1.88 18.41 19.58
C CYS A 262 -3.03 18.64 18.62
N MET A 263 -3.51 17.58 17.94
CA MET A 263 -4.74 17.64 17.13
C MET A 263 -6.00 18.08 17.90
N CYS A 264 -5.98 18.11 19.25
CA CYS A 264 -7.05 18.71 20.06
C CYS A 264 -7.06 20.25 20.04
N GLU A 265 -5.97 20.89 19.60
CA GLU A 265 -5.79 22.34 19.58
C GLU A 265 -6.15 22.95 18.21
N VAL A 266 -6.16 22.10 17.17
CA VAL A 266 -6.36 22.47 15.77
C VAL A 266 -7.82 22.77 15.47
N VAL A 267 -8.06 23.94 14.88
CA VAL A 267 -9.36 24.30 14.29
C VAL A 267 -9.20 24.31 12.77
N PRO A 268 -9.71 23.29 12.05
CA PRO A 268 -9.54 23.20 10.61
C PRO A 268 -10.03 24.45 9.88
N GLY A 269 -9.17 25.06 9.07
CA GLY A 269 -9.45 26.26 8.31
C GLY A 269 -9.43 27.56 9.10
N ALA A 270 -9.02 27.59 10.37
CA ALA A 270 -9.08 28.80 11.17
C ALA A 270 -8.41 30.01 10.50
N LEU A 271 -7.24 29.85 9.87
CA LEU A 271 -6.54 30.97 9.22
C LEU A 271 -7.32 31.56 8.03
N THR A 272 -8.31 30.85 7.47
CA THR A 272 -9.13 31.39 6.37
C THR A 272 -10.18 32.38 6.87
N PHE A 273 -10.48 32.42 8.17
CA PHE A 273 -11.54 33.29 8.71
C PHE A 273 -11.16 34.01 10.01
N THR A 274 -10.12 33.59 10.72
CA THR A 274 -9.73 34.18 12.00
C THR A 274 -8.24 34.02 12.30
N GLU A 275 -7.81 34.64 13.38
CA GLU A 275 -6.51 34.52 14.02
C GLU A 275 -6.76 34.48 15.54
N GLU A 276 -5.81 33.97 16.33
CA GLU A 276 -6.02 33.67 17.75
C GLU A 276 -6.52 34.87 18.57
N TRP A 277 -6.06 36.09 18.23
CA TRP A 277 -6.52 37.34 18.86
C TRP A 277 -8.04 37.52 18.82
N ALA A 278 -8.66 37.16 17.71
CA ALA A 278 -10.09 37.39 17.52
C ALA A 278 -10.90 36.37 18.32
N VAL A 279 -10.37 35.16 18.53
CA VAL A 279 -10.96 34.16 19.43
C VAL A 279 -10.89 34.63 20.88
N LEU A 280 -9.75 35.17 21.32
CA LEU A 280 -9.61 35.76 22.65
C LEU A 280 -10.62 36.90 22.86
N ALA A 281 -10.79 37.76 21.86
CA ALA A 281 -11.72 38.88 21.89
C ALA A 281 -13.20 38.48 22.03
N LEU A 282 -13.61 37.26 21.63
CA LEU A 282 -14.97 36.73 21.89
C LEU A 282 -15.28 36.57 23.39
N THR A 283 -14.26 36.63 24.25
CA THR A 283 -14.44 36.67 25.70
C THR A 283 -14.98 38.03 26.16
N ALA A 284 -14.67 39.11 25.46
CA ALA A 284 -15.08 40.45 25.83
C ALA A 284 -16.62 40.59 25.92
N PRO A 285 -17.16 41.31 26.90
CA PRO A 285 -16.46 42.10 27.92
C PRO A 285 -16.14 41.32 29.21
N ARG A 286 -16.18 39.99 29.20
CA ARG A 286 -15.92 39.14 30.39
C ARG A 286 -14.43 39.09 30.70
N ALA A 287 -14.07 38.76 31.94
CA ALA A 287 -12.69 38.82 32.38
C ALA A 287 -11.81 37.78 31.68
N LEU A 288 -10.66 38.22 31.16
CA LEU A 288 -9.67 37.40 30.47
C LEU A 288 -8.27 37.73 30.99
N MET A 289 -7.59 36.75 31.58
CA MET A 289 -6.17 36.85 31.89
C MET A 289 -5.38 35.83 31.11
N VAL A 290 -4.47 36.28 30.25
CA VAL A 290 -3.50 35.43 29.59
C VAL A 290 -2.28 35.31 30.49
N VAL A 291 -1.84 34.08 30.76
CA VAL A 291 -0.60 33.82 31.51
C VAL A 291 0.45 33.21 30.59
N SER A 292 1.64 33.80 30.52
CA SER A 292 2.74 33.33 29.68
C SER A 292 4.01 33.06 30.48
N ALA A 293 4.78 32.07 30.03
CA ALA A 293 6.10 31.76 30.56
C ALA A 293 7.19 32.29 29.61
N THR A 294 8.28 32.84 30.15
CA THR A 294 9.35 33.44 29.33
C THR A 294 10.23 32.42 28.61
N LYS A 295 10.28 31.16 29.09
CA LYS A 295 11.10 30.07 28.52
C LYS A 295 10.24 28.99 27.85
N ASP A 296 9.06 29.37 27.40
CA ASP A 296 8.15 28.48 26.67
C ASP A 296 8.61 28.28 25.21
N ALA A 297 8.00 27.30 24.53
CA ALA A 297 8.18 27.09 23.11
C ALA A 297 7.69 28.30 22.30
N PHE A 298 8.23 28.47 21.09
CA PHE A 298 8.05 29.67 20.28
C PHE A 298 6.58 30.06 20.07
N GLN A 299 5.71 29.07 19.82
CA GLN A 299 4.28 29.27 19.60
C GLN A 299 3.52 29.79 20.83
N PHE A 300 4.06 29.63 22.04
CA PHE A 300 3.48 30.15 23.29
C PHE A 300 4.35 31.25 23.92
N SER A 301 5.31 31.78 23.16
CA SER A 301 6.20 32.81 23.66
C SER A 301 5.46 34.11 23.98
N VAL A 302 6.01 34.85 24.95
CA VAL A 302 5.48 36.16 25.36
C VAL A 302 5.33 37.12 24.17
N GLY A 303 6.26 37.05 23.21
CA GLY A 303 6.24 37.89 22.01
C GLY A 303 5.02 37.60 21.13
N GLU A 304 4.75 36.33 20.85
CA GLU A 304 3.61 35.93 20.03
C GLU A 304 2.27 36.22 20.75
N ALA A 305 2.21 35.99 22.07
CA ALA A 305 1.03 36.33 22.89
C ALA A 305 0.71 37.83 22.86
N LYS A 306 1.75 38.69 22.94
CA LYS A 306 1.59 40.15 22.86
C LYS A 306 1.01 40.60 21.52
N LYS A 307 1.36 39.95 20.40
CA LYS A 307 0.76 40.27 19.08
C LYS A 307 -0.75 40.04 19.11
N SER A 308 -1.20 38.94 19.69
CA SER A 308 -2.64 38.67 19.81
C SER A 308 -3.34 39.63 20.76
N LEU A 309 -2.73 39.94 21.89
CA LEU A 309 -3.30 40.88 22.86
C LEU A 309 -3.38 42.31 22.34
N ALA A 310 -2.46 42.73 21.47
CA ALA A 310 -2.49 44.06 20.84
C ALA A 310 -3.76 44.30 19.99
N LEU A 311 -4.30 43.25 19.36
CA LEU A 311 -5.57 43.33 18.62
C LEU A 311 -6.80 43.01 19.48
N THR A 312 -6.62 42.32 20.61
CA THR A 312 -7.68 41.99 21.57
C THR A 312 -8.05 43.20 22.46
N ALA A 313 -7.06 43.93 22.96
CA ALA A 313 -7.25 45.04 23.90
C ALA A 313 -8.18 46.17 23.39
N PRO A 314 -8.13 46.59 22.10
CA PRO A 314 -9.07 47.56 21.56
C PRO A 314 -10.54 47.13 21.68
N VAL A 315 -10.84 45.83 21.58
CA VAL A 315 -12.21 45.30 21.73
C VAL A 315 -12.72 45.51 23.16
N TYR A 316 -11.89 45.18 24.15
CA TYR A 316 -12.22 45.44 25.56
C TYR A 316 -12.43 46.93 25.86
N LYS A 317 -11.62 47.80 25.25
CA LYS A 317 -11.80 49.25 25.33
C LYS A 317 -13.12 49.72 24.71
N LEU A 318 -13.45 49.23 23.50
CA LEU A 318 -14.71 49.55 22.81
C LEU A 318 -15.94 49.13 23.61
N LEU A 319 -15.86 48.01 24.32
CA LEU A 319 -16.94 47.49 25.16
C LEU A 319 -16.90 48.03 26.60
N GLY A 320 -16.08 49.05 26.87
CA GLY A 320 -16.05 49.76 28.15
C GLY A 320 -15.48 48.97 29.33
N LYS A 321 -14.67 47.93 29.07
CA LYS A 321 -14.07 47.07 30.10
C LYS A 321 -12.56 46.83 29.88
N PRO A 322 -11.72 47.87 29.70
CA PRO A 322 -10.29 47.68 29.47
C PRO A 322 -9.59 46.90 30.61
N ASP A 323 -10.01 47.11 31.86
CA ASP A 323 -9.41 46.47 33.04
C ASP A 323 -9.80 44.98 33.21
N HIS A 324 -10.65 44.45 32.33
CA HIS A 324 -11.00 43.03 32.31
C HIS A 324 -10.01 42.19 31.49
N LEU A 325 -9.02 42.81 30.83
CA LEU A 325 -7.99 42.11 30.07
C LEU A 325 -6.63 42.28 30.76
N GLN A 326 -5.97 41.16 31.09
CA GLN A 326 -4.66 41.15 31.72
C GLN A 326 -3.68 40.20 31.03
N HIS A 327 -2.39 40.57 30.98
CA HIS A 327 -1.30 39.68 30.59
C HIS A 327 -0.33 39.53 31.76
N ALA A 328 -0.27 38.33 32.34
CA ALA A 328 0.67 38.01 33.40
C ALA A 328 1.84 37.20 32.83
N ILE A 329 3.07 37.64 33.08
CA ILE A 329 4.29 37.05 32.53
C ILE A 329 5.16 36.58 33.67
N PHE A 330 5.63 35.32 33.59
CA PHE A 330 6.44 34.70 34.63
C PHE A 330 7.73 34.13 34.06
N GLU A 331 8.82 34.33 34.78
CA GLU A 331 10.11 33.70 34.49
C GLU A 331 10.03 32.21 34.85
N SER A 332 9.69 31.38 33.87
CA SER A 332 9.38 29.95 34.08
C SER A 332 9.55 29.18 32.75
N PRO A 333 9.83 27.87 32.79
CA PRO A 333 9.58 26.97 31.65
C PRO A 333 8.06 26.78 31.43
N HIS A 334 7.70 25.94 30.45
CA HIS A 334 6.31 25.54 30.21
C HIS A 334 5.73 24.77 31.42
N ASP A 335 4.92 25.43 32.24
CA ASP A 335 4.36 24.90 33.48
C ASP A 335 3.11 25.68 33.93
N TYR A 336 2.44 25.20 34.99
CA TYR A 336 1.49 25.97 35.78
C TYR A 336 1.99 26.13 37.23
N SER A 337 3.09 26.88 37.35
CA SER A 337 3.83 27.09 38.59
C SER A 337 3.01 27.75 39.70
N LYS A 338 3.49 27.69 40.95
CA LYS A 338 2.83 28.32 42.11
C LYS A 338 2.53 29.80 41.88
N ALA A 339 3.49 30.60 41.41
CA ALA A 339 3.28 32.03 41.18
C ALA A 339 2.18 32.31 40.13
N MET A 340 2.11 31.48 39.08
CA MET A 340 1.04 31.56 38.09
C MET A 340 -0.32 31.20 38.69
N ARG A 341 -0.38 30.20 39.59
CA ARG A 341 -1.60 29.82 40.31
C ARG A 341 -2.08 30.93 41.24
N GLU A 342 -1.18 31.53 42.00
CA GLU A 342 -1.49 32.64 42.91
C GLU A 342 -2.06 33.85 42.16
N ALA A 343 -1.50 34.19 40.99
CA ALA A 343 -2.06 35.22 40.12
C ALA A 343 -3.45 34.84 39.58
N MET A 344 -3.65 33.59 39.16
CA MET A 344 -4.98 33.10 38.75
C MET A 344 -5.99 33.17 39.89
N TYR A 345 -5.62 32.77 41.11
CA TYR A 345 -6.50 32.85 42.28
C TYR A 345 -6.93 34.29 42.56
N GLY A 346 -5.99 35.24 42.49
CA GLY A 346 -6.26 36.67 42.66
C GLY A 346 -7.26 37.19 41.63
N PHE A 347 -6.99 36.92 40.35
CA PHE A 347 -7.84 37.36 39.24
C PHE A 347 -9.25 36.75 39.31
N MET A 348 -9.36 35.45 39.61
CA MET A 348 -10.67 34.80 39.78
C MET A 348 -11.42 35.27 41.02
N THR A 349 -10.72 35.58 42.12
CA THR A 349 -11.33 36.15 43.33
C THR A 349 -11.96 37.51 43.05
N LEU A 350 -11.26 38.38 42.32
CA LEU A 350 -11.83 39.66 41.87
C LEU A 350 -13.09 39.45 41.03
N HIS A 351 -12.99 38.66 39.95
CA HIS A 351 -14.04 38.64 38.94
C HIS A 351 -15.21 37.69 39.23
N LEU A 352 -15.03 36.70 40.10
CA LEU A 352 -16.10 35.79 40.49
C LEU A 352 -16.67 36.14 41.87
N LYS A 353 -15.86 36.55 42.85
CA LYS A 353 -16.35 36.89 44.19
C LYS A 353 -16.62 38.38 44.38
N GLY A 354 -15.97 39.25 43.59
CA GLY A 354 -16.00 40.70 43.81
C GLY A 354 -15.10 41.15 44.96
N GLU A 355 -14.07 40.35 45.27
CA GLU A 355 -13.17 40.55 46.41
C GLU A 355 -11.75 40.89 45.95
N GLY A 356 -11.06 41.79 46.68
CA GLY A 356 -9.69 42.17 46.37
C GLY A 356 -9.54 43.06 45.12
N LYS A 357 -8.32 43.14 44.58
CA LYS A 357 -7.97 43.97 43.41
C LYS A 357 -7.43 43.17 42.22
N GLY A 358 -7.45 41.83 42.30
CA GLY A 358 -6.85 40.95 41.30
C GLY A 358 -5.37 40.62 41.55
N ASP A 359 -4.77 41.16 42.62
CA ASP A 359 -3.40 40.85 43.04
C ASP A 359 -3.23 39.35 43.39
N PRO A 360 -2.05 38.75 43.19
CA PRO A 360 -1.82 37.34 43.54
C PRO A 360 -2.22 36.99 44.97
N VAL A 361 -3.02 35.95 45.14
CA VAL A 361 -3.46 35.43 46.44
C VAL A 361 -2.55 34.26 46.84
N PRO A 362 -1.87 34.30 48.01
CA PRO A 362 -0.98 33.24 48.44
C PRO A 362 -1.66 31.88 48.46
N GLU A 363 -0.96 30.88 47.92
CA GLU A 363 -1.50 29.53 47.84
C GLU A 363 -1.56 28.88 49.25
N PRO A 364 -2.73 28.36 49.67
CA PRO A 364 -2.85 27.65 50.94
C PRO A 364 -1.93 26.43 51.02
N LYS A 365 -1.54 26.02 52.22
CA LYS A 365 -0.81 24.75 52.42
C LYS A 365 -1.72 23.56 52.07
N PHE A 366 -1.17 22.59 51.34
CA PHE A 366 -1.84 21.34 51.01
C PHE A 366 -0.85 20.22 50.68
N GLU A 367 -1.36 19.01 50.56
CA GLU A 367 -0.69 17.86 49.98
C GLU A 367 -1.56 17.29 48.85
N THR A 368 -0.94 16.77 47.80
CA THR A 368 -1.63 16.11 46.68
C THR A 368 -1.92 14.66 47.01
N GLU A 369 -3.02 14.14 46.49
CA GLU A 369 -3.38 12.73 46.57
C GLU A 369 -2.50 11.86 45.66
N LYS A 370 -2.43 10.56 45.97
CA LYS A 370 -1.88 9.59 45.02
C LYS A 370 -2.78 9.57 43.77
N PRO A 371 -2.22 9.55 42.55
CA PRO A 371 -3.03 9.56 41.33
C PRO A 371 -4.10 8.47 41.27
N GLU A 372 -3.80 7.28 41.80
CA GLU A 372 -4.72 6.14 41.83
C GLU A 372 -5.98 6.39 42.68
N ASP A 373 -5.83 7.10 43.81
CA ASP A 373 -6.93 7.38 44.73
C ASP A 373 -7.99 8.29 44.07
N LEU A 374 -7.57 9.05 43.06
CA LEU A 374 -8.37 9.98 42.26
C LEU A 374 -8.97 9.38 40.98
N ARG A 375 -8.79 8.09 40.73
CA ARG A 375 -9.42 7.42 39.57
C ARG A 375 -10.89 7.09 39.83
N CYS A 376 -11.71 7.33 38.82
CA CYS A 376 -13.07 6.78 38.75
C CYS A 376 -13.02 5.26 38.55
N PHE A 377 -12.07 4.79 37.74
CA PHE A 377 -11.82 3.38 37.43
C PHE A 377 -10.38 3.02 37.84
N PRO A 378 -10.17 2.55 39.09
CA PRO A 378 -8.86 2.11 39.57
C PRO A 378 -8.29 0.95 38.74
N GLY A 379 -6.98 0.94 38.51
CA GLY A 379 -6.28 -0.07 37.71
C GLY A 379 -6.95 -0.29 36.34
N ASP A 380 -7.33 -1.54 36.09
CA ASP A 380 -7.99 -1.96 34.85
C ASP A 380 -9.51 -2.17 34.99
N THR A 381 -10.13 -1.58 36.02
CA THR A 381 -11.57 -1.76 36.30
C THR A 381 -12.48 -1.01 35.33
N ARG A 382 -11.93 -0.22 34.40
CA ARG A 382 -12.72 0.51 33.40
C ARG A 382 -13.52 -0.48 32.54
N PRO A 383 -14.84 -0.27 32.34
CA PRO A 383 -15.67 -1.15 31.52
C PRO A 383 -15.08 -1.36 30.12
N LYS A 384 -15.15 -2.60 29.61
CA LYS A 384 -14.57 -2.95 28.29
C LYS A 384 -15.28 -2.24 27.13
N ASP A 385 -16.55 -1.94 27.30
CA ASP A 385 -17.41 -1.20 26.36
C ASP A 385 -17.27 0.32 26.48
N PHE A 386 -16.38 0.83 27.34
CA PHE A 386 -16.13 2.27 27.46
C PHE A 386 -15.77 2.88 26.10
N THR A 387 -16.45 3.98 25.76
CA THR A 387 -16.32 4.65 24.46
C THR A 387 -15.06 5.50 24.42
N THR A 388 -14.09 5.06 23.63
CA THR A 388 -12.86 5.79 23.30
C THR A 388 -13.07 6.64 22.04
N ILE A 389 -12.11 7.52 21.71
CA ILE A 389 -12.18 8.34 20.48
C ILE A 389 -12.42 7.48 19.22
N PRO A 390 -11.63 6.43 18.94
CA PRO A 390 -11.85 5.61 17.74
C PRO A 390 -13.19 4.87 17.77
N LYS A 391 -13.62 4.34 18.93
CA LYS A 391 -14.95 3.71 19.06
C LYS A 391 -16.08 4.69 18.75
N PHE A 392 -16.00 5.91 19.27
CA PHE A 392 -16.94 6.98 18.95
C PHE A 392 -16.90 7.30 17.44
N ALA A 393 -15.70 7.43 16.87
CA ALA A 393 -15.52 7.72 15.47
C ALA A 393 -16.15 6.64 14.57
N ALA A 394 -15.97 5.36 14.91
CA ALA A 394 -16.58 4.23 14.22
C ALA A 394 -18.10 4.26 14.31
N GLN A 395 -18.66 4.53 15.48
CA GLN A 395 -20.11 4.58 15.69
C GLN A 395 -20.76 5.68 14.84
N GLU A 396 -20.20 6.90 14.86
CA GLU A 396 -20.71 8.00 14.05
C GLU A 396 -20.44 7.77 12.55
N GLY A 397 -19.29 7.21 12.19
CA GLY A 397 -18.96 6.86 10.81
C GLY A 397 -19.92 5.84 10.22
N ARG A 398 -20.31 4.81 10.96
CA ARG A 398 -21.32 3.83 10.53
C ARG A 398 -22.68 4.49 10.25
N LYS A 399 -23.09 5.48 11.05
CA LYS A 399 -24.33 6.25 10.81
C LYS A 399 -24.24 7.05 9.51
N LEU A 400 -23.11 7.72 9.27
CA LEU A 400 -22.88 8.48 8.02
C LEU A 400 -22.90 7.58 6.79
N ILE A 401 -22.30 6.38 6.88
CA ILE A 401 -22.27 5.42 5.78
C ILE A 401 -23.63 4.76 5.53
N ALA A 402 -24.40 4.45 6.58
CA ALA A 402 -25.76 3.95 6.43
C ALA A 402 -26.66 4.94 5.66
N ALA A 403 -26.40 6.25 5.78
CA ALA A 403 -27.09 7.31 5.03
C ALA A 403 -26.59 7.47 3.58
N LYS A 404 -25.58 6.70 3.14
CA LYS A 404 -24.99 6.73 1.79
C LYS A 404 -25.11 5.36 1.11
N PRO A 405 -26.33 4.91 0.77
CA PRO A 405 -26.53 3.60 0.20
C PRO A 405 -25.83 3.44 -1.15
N VAL A 406 -25.61 2.18 -1.51
CA VAL A 406 -25.11 1.79 -2.82
C VAL A 406 -26.15 2.19 -3.89
N PRO A 407 -25.75 2.80 -5.03
CA PRO A 407 -26.69 3.22 -6.07
C PRO A 407 -27.44 2.03 -6.67
N LEU A 408 -28.74 2.20 -6.95
CA LEU A 408 -29.62 1.15 -7.50
C LEU A 408 -29.98 1.35 -8.99
N SER A 409 -29.72 2.54 -9.55
CA SER A 409 -29.99 2.88 -10.96
C SER A 409 -28.90 3.80 -11.54
N LYS A 410 -28.79 3.87 -12.87
CA LYS A 410 -27.85 4.75 -13.57
C LYS A 410 -28.12 6.23 -13.26
N GLU A 411 -29.39 6.63 -13.21
CA GLU A 411 -29.83 8.00 -12.92
C GLU A 411 -29.42 8.40 -11.50
N GLN A 412 -29.65 7.52 -10.53
CA GLN A 412 -29.21 7.74 -9.14
C GLN A 412 -27.68 7.85 -9.06
N TRP A 413 -26.96 6.94 -9.72
CA TRP A 413 -25.50 6.98 -9.77
C TRP A 413 -24.97 8.29 -10.35
N ASN A 414 -25.50 8.76 -11.48
CA ASN A 414 -25.06 10.00 -12.11
C ASN A 414 -25.23 11.19 -11.16
N ARG A 415 -26.44 11.34 -10.58
CA ARG A 415 -26.73 12.43 -9.65
C ARG A 415 -25.85 12.40 -8.40
N GLU A 416 -25.77 11.26 -7.72
CA GLU A 416 -24.99 11.17 -6.49
C GLU A 416 -23.48 11.19 -6.74
N GLY A 417 -23.03 10.60 -7.85
CA GLY A 417 -21.64 10.64 -8.28
C GLY A 417 -21.18 12.08 -8.53
N ASP A 418 -21.99 12.91 -9.17
CA ASP A 418 -21.67 14.32 -9.41
C ASP A 418 -21.65 15.14 -8.11
N VAL A 419 -22.58 14.87 -7.19
CA VAL A 419 -22.57 15.49 -5.85
C VAL A 419 -21.29 15.10 -5.10
N ARG A 420 -20.91 13.83 -5.10
CA ARG A 420 -19.71 13.32 -4.43
C ARG A 420 -18.42 13.83 -5.07
N ARG A 421 -18.33 13.89 -6.41
CA ARG A 421 -17.19 14.51 -7.12
C ARG A 421 -17.09 15.99 -6.82
N THR A 422 -18.21 16.70 -6.74
CA THR A 422 -18.24 18.11 -6.34
C THR A 422 -17.75 18.29 -4.90
N ALA A 423 -18.22 17.45 -3.98
CA ALA A 423 -17.80 17.46 -2.58
C ALA A 423 -16.30 17.14 -2.44
N LEU A 424 -15.83 16.08 -3.10
CA LEU A 424 -14.41 15.73 -3.18
C LEU A 424 -13.61 16.88 -3.80
N GLY A 425 -14.17 17.53 -4.83
CA GLY A 425 -13.61 18.72 -5.47
C GLY A 425 -13.41 19.87 -4.51
N ARG A 426 -14.37 20.16 -3.62
CA ARG A 426 -14.28 21.23 -2.60
C ARG A 426 -13.28 20.90 -1.49
N ILE A 427 -13.25 19.65 -1.05
CA ILE A 427 -12.31 19.18 -0.02
C ILE A 427 -10.88 19.14 -0.55
N VAL A 428 -10.74 18.95 -1.87
CA VAL A 428 -9.47 18.61 -2.53
C VAL A 428 -9.14 19.65 -3.64
N HIS A 429 -9.64 20.90 -3.59
CA HIS A 429 -9.50 21.93 -4.65
C HIS A 429 -8.08 22.56 -4.75
N GLY A 430 -7.39 22.46 -5.90
CA GLY A 430 -6.12 23.15 -6.16
C GLY A 430 -6.25 24.45 -6.97
N PRO A 431 -5.24 25.34 -7.01
CA PRO A 431 -5.30 26.58 -7.82
C PRO A 431 -5.43 26.29 -9.31
N SER A 432 -6.20 27.12 -10.03
CA SER A 432 -6.58 26.90 -11.44
C SER A 432 -5.47 27.23 -12.44
N SER A 433 -4.52 28.10 -12.10
CA SER A 433 -3.47 28.56 -13.01
C SER A 433 -2.21 28.98 -12.27
N VAL A 434 -1.12 28.24 -12.46
CA VAL A 434 0.23 28.65 -12.04
C VAL A 434 1.16 28.36 -13.23
N ASN A 435 2.07 29.29 -13.51
CA ASN A 435 3.18 29.04 -14.43
C ASN A 435 4.01 27.91 -13.84
N ILE A 436 3.99 26.75 -14.49
CA ILE A 436 4.78 25.61 -14.06
C ILE A 436 6.20 25.85 -14.56
N ASP A 437 7.16 26.06 -13.66
CA ASP A 437 8.57 25.92 -14.01
C ASP A 437 8.86 24.42 -14.19
N ARG A 438 9.40 24.06 -15.35
CA ARG A 438 9.52 22.68 -15.82
C ARG A 438 10.92 22.45 -16.36
N ARG A 439 11.56 21.38 -15.90
CA ARG A 439 12.75 20.82 -16.54
C ARG A 439 12.57 19.31 -16.66
N LEU A 440 12.38 18.84 -17.89
CA LEU A 440 12.49 17.43 -18.26
C LEU A 440 13.75 17.26 -19.12
N GLY A 441 14.78 16.63 -18.55
CA GLY A 441 16.05 16.42 -19.23
C GLY A 441 16.87 15.33 -18.53
N GLY A 442 17.41 14.37 -19.30
CA GLY A 442 18.21 13.27 -18.74
C GLY A 442 17.45 12.33 -17.78
N GLY A 443 16.12 12.27 -17.87
CA GLY A 443 15.27 11.45 -16.99
C GLY A 443 14.94 12.09 -15.63
N VAL A 444 15.39 13.31 -15.36
CA VAL A 444 15.03 14.09 -14.16
C VAL A 444 13.75 14.88 -14.43
N LEU A 445 12.86 14.90 -13.44
CA LEU A 445 11.61 15.65 -13.46
C LEU A 445 11.60 16.66 -12.31
N THR A 446 11.52 17.95 -12.63
CA THR A 446 11.32 19.01 -11.63
C THR A 446 10.08 19.82 -11.99
N ILE A 447 9.18 19.99 -11.02
CA ILE A 447 7.88 20.66 -11.21
C ILE A 447 7.64 21.63 -10.07
N GLY A 448 7.33 22.89 -10.39
CA GLY A 448 6.72 23.82 -9.44
C GLY A 448 5.20 23.77 -9.48
N PRO A 449 4.49 22.97 -8.63
CA PRO A 449 3.03 22.90 -8.64
C PRO A 449 2.38 24.19 -8.14
N GLU A 450 3.04 24.90 -7.23
CA GLU A 450 2.65 26.17 -6.63
C GLU A 450 3.91 26.99 -6.30
N ASP A 451 3.75 28.32 -6.20
CA ASP A 451 4.86 29.22 -5.86
C ASP A 451 5.49 28.85 -4.51
N GLY A 452 6.81 28.67 -4.48
CA GLY A 452 7.57 28.25 -3.29
C GLY A 452 7.60 26.74 -3.00
N VAL A 453 6.98 25.91 -3.86
CA VAL A 453 7.03 24.43 -3.75
C VAL A 453 7.66 23.87 -5.02
N THR A 454 8.71 23.05 -4.87
CA THR A 454 9.33 22.33 -5.98
C THR A 454 9.31 20.84 -5.72
N LEU A 455 8.68 20.08 -6.61
CA LEU A 455 8.65 18.63 -6.60
C LEU A 455 9.82 18.09 -7.41
N ASN A 456 10.47 17.05 -6.89
CA ASN A 456 11.56 16.36 -7.56
C ASN A 456 11.18 14.92 -7.83
N GLY A 457 11.47 14.46 -9.04
CA GLY A 457 11.16 13.13 -9.48
C GLY A 457 12.04 12.65 -10.61
N ARG A 458 11.68 11.48 -11.12
CA ARG A 458 12.41 10.78 -12.17
C ARG A 458 11.43 10.10 -13.11
N VAL A 459 11.78 10.11 -14.39
CA VAL A 459 11.14 9.33 -15.45
C VAL A 459 12.12 8.24 -15.87
N ASP A 460 11.83 7.01 -15.47
CA ASP A 460 12.60 5.84 -15.86
C ASP A 460 12.01 5.21 -17.11
N ALA A 461 12.56 5.59 -18.26
CA ALA A 461 12.10 5.14 -19.58
C ALA A 461 11.98 3.61 -19.67
N GLY A 462 10.86 3.16 -20.24
CA GLY A 462 10.59 1.77 -20.58
C GLY A 462 10.92 1.46 -22.04
N ALA A 463 10.34 0.36 -22.55
CA ALA A 463 10.44 0.01 -23.96
C ALA A 463 9.74 1.06 -24.86
N PRO A 464 10.09 1.14 -26.16
CA PRO A 464 9.36 1.99 -27.10
C PRO A 464 7.85 1.68 -27.09
N SER A 465 7.01 2.70 -26.93
CA SER A 465 5.54 2.58 -26.79
C SER A 465 5.04 1.90 -25.50
N ALA A 466 5.89 1.76 -24.48
CA ALA A 466 5.50 1.19 -23.20
C ALA A 466 4.44 2.03 -22.47
N PRO A 467 3.52 1.39 -21.70
CA PRO A 467 2.58 2.11 -20.86
C PRO A 467 3.32 2.95 -19.82
N VAL A 468 2.76 4.12 -19.52
CA VAL A 468 3.31 5.04 -18.52
C VAL A 468 2.62 4.81 -17.20
N VAL A 469 3.41 4.56 -16.17
CA VAL A 469 2.93 4.28 -14.82
C VAL A 469 3.46 5.32 -13.86
N VAL A 470 2.56 6.11 -13.30
CA VAL A 470 2.85 6.99 -12.17
C VAL A 470 2.71 6.18 -10.88
N LEU A 471 3.84 5.91 -10.23
CA LEU A 471 3.89 5.15 -8.98
C LEU A 471 4.00 6.11 -7.80
N LEU A 472 2.94 6.19 -7.00
CA LEU A 472 2.83 7.04 -5.83
C LEU A 472 3.16 6.25 -4.55
N ASN A 473 4.00 6.83 -3.70
CA ASN A 473 4.33 6.32 -2.37
C ASN A 473 4.55 7.52 -1.41
N LEU A 474 3.85 7.53 -0.27
CA LEU A 474 3.95 8.64 0.70
C LEU A 474 5.22 8.60 1.56
N GLU A 475 6.04 7.56 1.44
CA GLU A 475 7.42 7.55 1.95
C GLU A 475 8.41 8.26 0.99
N GLY A 476 7.96 8.62 -0.22
CA GLY A 476 8.74 9.33 -1.24
C GLY A 476 9.16 8.47 -2.42
N ALA A 477 9.72 9.13 -3.45
CA ALA A 477 10.17 8.53 -4.70
C ALA A 477 11.24 7.45 -4.49
N ALA A 478 12.18 7.68 -3.58
CA ALA A 478 13.22 6.71 -3.27
C ALA A 478 12.65 5.41 -2.66
N ALA A 479 11.60 5.52 -1.84
CA ALA A 479 10.90 4.36 -1.30
C ALA A 479 10.08 3.64 -2.39
N ALA A 480 9.42 4.41 -3.28
CA ALA A 480 8.75 3.84 -4.45
C ALA A 480 9.74 3.02 -5.31
N GLN A 481 10.93 3.54 -5.60
CA GLN A 481 11.95 2.87 -6.42
C GLN A 481 12.54 1.61 -5.80
N LYS A 482 12.45 1.46 -4.47
CA LYS A 482 12.88 0.25 -3.74
C LYS A 482 11.78 -0.79 -3.58
N SER A 483 10.56 -0.48 -4.00
CA SER A 483 9.42 -1.39 -3.84
C SER A 483 9.47 -2.53 -4.86
N ASP A 484 8.98 -3.70 -4.47
CA ASP A 484 8.79 -4.84 -5.39
C ASP A 484 7.94 -4.44 -6.60
N LEU A 485 6.94 -3.59 -6.38
CA LEU A 485 6.07 -3.07 -7.42
C LEU A 485 6.84 -2.27 -8.48
N TYR A 486 7.78 -1.43 -8.08
CA TYR A 486 8.64 -0.72 -9.03
C TYR A 486 9.48 -1.69 -9.86
N HIS A 487 10.13 -2.67 -9.23
CA HIS A 487 10.95 -3.66 -9.93
C HIS A 487 10.13 -4.51 -10.90
N LEU A 488 8.91 -4.90 -10.51
CA LEU A 488 7.97 -5.60 -11.37
C LEU A 488 7.56 -4.73 -12.58
N LEU A 489 7.24 -3.45 -12.36
CA LEU A 489 6.89 -2.52 -13.44
C LEU A 489 8.05 -2.31 -14.42
N LYS A 490 9.28 -2.18 -13.91
CA LYS A 490 10.49 -2.09 -14.75
C LYS A 490 10.73 -3.40 -15.51
N GLY A 491 10.56 -4.55 -14.86
CA GLY A 491 10.66 -5.87 -15.51
C GLY A 491 9.62 -6.08 -16.61
N ALA A 492 8.43 -5.50 -16.46
CA ALA A 492 7.37 -5.48 -17.47
C ALA A 492 7.65 -4.51 -18.64
N GLY A 493 8.77 -3.77 -18.61
CA GLY A 493 9.14 -2.81 -19.64
C GLY A 493 8.38 -1.48 -19.58
N ALA A 494 7.65 -1.19 -18.49
CA ALA A 494 6.89 0.05 -18.33
C ALA A 494 7.82 1.28 -18.20
N THR A 495 7.32 2.43 -18.65
CA THR A 495 7.89 3.73 -18.28
C THR A 495 7.36 4.11 -16.91
N VAL A 496 8.24 4.21 -15.91
CA VAL A 496 7.83 4.45 -14.52
C VAL A 496 8.20 5.85 -14.11
N VAL A 497 7.22 6.59 -13.58
CA VAL A 497 7.40 7.95 -13.05
C VAL A 497 7.22 7.91 -11.55
N THR A 498 8.23 8.39 -10.82
CA THR A 498 8.24 8.50 -9.36
C THR A 498 8.66 9.91 -8.97
N PHE A 499 8.01 10.52 -7.99
CA PHE A 499 8.35 11.86 -7.51
C PHE A 499 7.98 12.01 -6.03
N ASP A 500 8.69 12.89 -5.34
CA ASP A 500 8.35 13.29 -3.98
C ASP A 500 7.17 14.28 -4.04
N LEU A 501 6.11 13.96 -3.31
CA LEU A 501 5.03 14.91 -3.02
C LEU A 501 5.51 15.90 -1.95
N ARG A 502 4.90 17.09 -1.88
CA ARG A 502 5.26 18.06 -0.82
C ARG A 502 5.16 17.42 0.57
N GLY A 503 6.15 17.64 1.42
CA GLY A 503 6.19 17.04 2.76
C GLY A 503 6.47 15.53 2.81
N THR A 504 6.90 14.91 1.69
CA THR A 504 7.26 13.47 1.63
C THR A 504 8.68 13.28 1.09
N GLY A 505 9.27 12.10 1.32
CA GLY A 505 10.61 11.78 0.80
C GLY A 505 11.66 12.82 1.19
N THR A 506 12.36 13.38 0.19
CA THR A 506 13.38 14.42 0.41
C THR A 506 12.79 15.80 0.77
N LEU A 507 11.47 15.98 0.61
CA LEU A 507 10.73 17.20 0.95
C LEU A 507 10.09 17.14 2.34
N ALA A 508 10.19 16.02 3.05
CA ALA A 508 9.70 15.90 4.42
C ALA A 508 10.62 16.67 5.39
N ALA A 509 10.02 17.46 6.30
CA ALA A 509 10.80 18.16 7.30
C ALA A 509 11.37 17.18 8.36
N ALA A 510 12.38 17.64 9.09
CA ALA A 510 12.86 16.90 10.27
C ALA A 510 11.84 17.02 11.41
N GLY A 511 11.64 15.93 12.17
CA GLY A 511 10.75 15.96 13.35
C GLY A 511 9.25 15.93 13.03
N GLU A 512 8.85 15.51 11.84
CA GLU A 512 7.44 15.42 11.41
C GLU A 512 6.60 14.42 12.22
N ARG A 513 7.23 13.42 12.83
CA ARG A 513 6.51 12.33 13.49
C ARG A 513 6.07 12.72 14.90
N VAL A 514 4.78 12.60 15.17
CA VAL A 514 4.21 12.66 16.52
C VAL A 514 3.40 11.39 16.76
N GLY A 515 3.78 10.62 17.78
CA GLY A 515 3.15 9.33 18.08
C GLY A 515 3.13 8.41 16.85
N ARG A 516 1.94 7.96 16.47
CA ARG A 516 1.71 7.09 15.31
C ARG A 516 1.69 7.82 13.96
N ALA A 517 1.61 9.15 13.93
CA ALA A 517 1.45 9.95 12.71
C ALA A 517 2.83 10.35 12.15
N PRO A 518 3.27 9.81 10.99
CA PRO A 518 4.60 10.10 10.45
C PRO A 518 4.76 11.50 9.84
N ASP A 519 3.67 12.10 9.37
CA ASP A 519 3.53 13.40 8.71
C ASP A 519 2.70 14.38 9.55
N HIS A 520 2.79 14.27 10.87
CA HIS A 520 1.90 14.97 11.79
C HIS A 520 1.91 16.48 11.54
N ASN A 521 3.09 17.11 11.56
CA ASN A 521 3.20 18.56 11.50
C ASN A 521 2.75 19.09 10.13
N SER A 522 3.23 18.51 9.02
CA SER A 522 2.81 18.93 7.68
C SER A 522 1.31 18.83 7.46
N ALA A 523 0.68 17.76 7.97
CA ALA A 523 -0.76 17.57 7.88
C ALA A 523 -1.51 18.56 8.79
N GLU A 524 -1.03 18.80 10.01
CA GLU A 524 -1.58 19.80 10.92
C GLU A 524 -1.52 21.22 10.32
N TRP A 525 -0.38 21.64 9.76
CA TRP A 525 -0.22 22.95 9.13
C TRP A 525 -1.18 23.13 7.94
N ALA A 526 -1.37 22.08 7.15
CA ALA A 526 -2.37 22.04 6.08
C ALA A 526 -3.80 22.27 6.61
N LEU A 527 -4.13 21.70 7.76
CA LEU A 527 -5.45 21.88 8.39
C LEU A 527 -5.67 23.33 8.82
N TRP A 528 -4.68 24.00 9.42
CA TRP A 528 -4.77 25.41 9.80
C TRP A 528 -5.10 26.32 8.61
N LEU A 529 -4.50 26.05 7.44
CA LEU A 529 -4.74 26.78 6.20
C LEU A 529 -6.10 26.49 5.55
N GLY A 530 -6.85 25.49 6.03
CA GLY A 530 -8.07 25.03 5.38
C GLY A 530 -7.82 24.30 4.07
N ARG A 531 -6.59 23.80 3.88
CA ARG A 531 -6.13 23.09 2.67
C ARG A 531 -5.51 21.76 3.05
N PRO A 532 -6.31 20.71 3.33
CA PRO A 532 -5.82 19.42 3.83
C PRO A 532 -4.73 18.83 2.94
N LEU A 533 -3.76 18.10 3.50
CA LEU A 533 -2.60 17.66 2.72
C LEU A 533 -2.97 16.73 1.54
N LEU A 534 -4.05 15.93 1.67
CA LEU A 534 -4.64 15.17 0.56
C LEU A 534 -5.03 16.04 -0.65
N GLU A 535 -5.55 17.25 -0.42
CA GLU A 535 -5.84 18.27 -1.45
C GLU A 535 -4.59 18.66 -2.22
N GLN A 536 -3.57 18.98 -1.46
CA GLN A 536 -2.32 19.48 -1.99
C GLN A 536 -1.57 18.38 -2.75
N TRP A 537 -1.55 17.15 -2.21
CA TRP A 537 -0.98 15.98 -2.89
C TRP A 537 -1.73 15.58 -4.15
N ARG A 538 -3.07 15.69 -4.16
CA ARG A 538 -3.83 15.46 -5.40
C ARG A 538 -3.43 16.48 -6.45
N THR A 539 -3.30 17.75 -6.05
CA THR A 539 -2.87 18.83 -6.94
C THR A 539 -1.46 18.56 -7.48
N ASP A 540 -0.52 18.17 -6.63
CA ASP A 540 0.84 17.80 -7.02
C ASP A 540 0.83 16.70 -8.10
N ALA A 541 0.10 15.60 -7.86
CA ALA A 541 -0.01 14.50 -8.80
C ALA A 541 -0.71 14.91 -10.12
N GLN A 542 -1.76 15.72 -10.06
CA GLN A 542 -2.44 16.26 -11.25
C GLN A 542 -1.51 17.15 -12.08
N ARG A 543 -0.67 17.96 -11.44
CA ARG A 543 0.31 18.82 -12.12
C ARG A 543 1.39 17.98 -12.81
N VAL A 544 1.85 16.90 -12.18
CA VAL A 544 2.75 15.93 -12.82
C VAL A 544 2.10 15.30 -14.05
N LEU A 545 0.84 14.85 -13.96
CA LEU A 545 0.12 14.28 -15.10
C LEU A 545 -0.03 15.27 -16.27
N LEU A 546 -0.24 16.56 -15.99
CA LEU A 546 -0.29 17.60 -17.02
C LEU A 546 1.06 17.76 -17.74
N VAL A 547 2.17 17.83 -17.00
CA VAL A 547 3.52 17.94 -17.57
C VAL A 547 3.84 16.75 -18.47
N LEU A 548 3.57 15.53 -17.98
CA LEU A 548 3.80 14.29 -18.72
C LEU A 548 3.02 14.24 -20.05
N ARG A 549 1.80 14.78 -20.07
CA ARG A 549 0.97 14.87 -21.28
C ARG A 549 1.52 15.91 -22.26
N ASP A 550 1.81 17.12 -21.78
CA ASP A 550 2.15 18.26 -22.63
C ASP A 550 3.55 18.13 -23.25
N GLU A 551 4.54 17.61 -22.52
CA GLU A 551 5.95 17.51 -22.98
C GLU A 551 6.30 16.14 -23.55
N GLY A 552 5.67 15.07 -23.06
CA GLY A 552 6.01 13.70 -23.44
C GLY A 552 5.13 13.09 -24.53
N GLY A 553 4.01 13.74 -24.92
CA GLY A 553 3.03 13.18 -25.85
C GLY A 553 2.41 11.86 -25.39
N LEU A 554 2.48 11.58 -24.09
CA LEU A 554 2.15 10.28 -23.49
C LEU A 554 0.63 10.06 -23.51
N LYS A 555 0.19 8.97 -24.15
CA LYS A 555 -1.20 8.50 -24.16
C LYS A 555 -1.32 7.33 -23.18
N ASP A 556 -2.48 7.16 -22.53
CA ASP A 556 -2.80 5.99 -21.69
C ASP A 556 -1.98 5.88 -20.38
N VAL A 557 -2.13 6.86 -19.48
CA VAL A 557 -1.44 6.88 -18.18
C VAL A 557 -2.16 6.00 -17.15
N THR A 558 -1.38 5.19 -16.45
CA THR A 558 -1.80 4.39 -15.29
C THR A 558 -1.29 5.04 -14.00
N VAL A 559 -2.16 5.21 -13.00
CA VAL A 559 -1.77 5.71 -11.67
C VAL A 559 -1.86 4.57 -10.66
N VAL A 560 -0.75 4.27 -9.98
CA VAL A 560 -0.69 3.22 -8.95
C VAL A 560 -0.27 3.83 -7.63
N GLY A 561 -1.07 3.65 -6.59
CA GLY A 561 -0.73 4.06 -5.23
C GLY A 561 -0.49 2.85 -4.32
N GLN A 562 0.64 2.84 -3.62
CA GLN A 562 1.01 1.79 -2.66
C GLN A 562 0.77 2.24 -1.21
N GLY A 563 0.17 1.37 -0.41
CA GLY A 563 -0.15 1.63 1.00
C GLY A 563 -1.08 2.84 1.15
N PRO A 564 -0.76 3.82 2.01
CA PRO A 564 -1.55 5.04 2.16
C PRO A 564 -1.69 5.86 0.87
N ALA A 565 -0.75 5.74 -0.08
CA ALA A 565 -0.84 6.43 -1.37
C ALA A 565 -1.94 5.85 -2.29
N GLY A 566 -2.47 4.65 -1.99
CA GLY A 566 -3.60 4.08 -2.72
C GLY A 566 -4.85 4.95 -2.67
N LEU A 567 -5.17 5.52 -1.49
CA LEU A 567 -6.27 6.48 -1.34
C LEU A 567 -6.04 7.75 -2.17
N LEU A 568 -4.80 8.27 -2.21
CA LEU A 568 -4.44 9.38 -3.07
C LEU A 568 -4.66 9.04 -4.55
N ALA A 569 -4.23 7.86 -5.01
CA ALA A 569 -4.43 7.41 -6.39
C ALA A 569 -5.93 7.37 -6.77
N LEU A 570 -6.78 6.87 -5.86
CA LEU A 570 -8.24 6.89 -6.05
C LEU A 570 -8.79 8.32 -6.15
N CYS A 571 -8.36 9.22 -5.26
CA CYS A 571 -8.77 10.64 -5.29
C CYS A 571 -8.34 11.36 -6.58
N VAL A 572 -7.11 11.09 -7.05
CA VAL A 572 -6.59 11.62 -8.33
C VAL A 572 -7.42 11.11 -9.50
N ALA A 573 -7.71 9.81 -9.56
CA ALA A 573 -8.51 9.19 -10.63
C ALA A 573 -9.98 9.63 -10.62
N ALA A 574 -10.58 9.81 -9.45
CA ALA A 574 -11.94 10.31 -9.28
C ALA A 574 -12.10 11.77 -9.75
N ALA A 575 -11.09 12.61 -9.51
CA ALA A 575 -11.08 14.00 -9.92
C ALA A 575 -10.77 14.21 -11.41
N ASP A 576 -10.19 13.21 -12.09
CA ASP A 576 -9.80 13.29 -13.50
C ASP A 576 -10.97 13.24 -14.51
N GLY A 577 -12.22 13.18 -14.03
CA GLY A 577 -13.44 12.91 -14.82
C GLY A 577 -13.56 13.66 -16.15
N THR A 578 -13.41 14.99 -16.17
CA THR A 578 -13.60 15.81 -17.39
C THR A 578 -12.37 15.85 -18.29
N GLU A 579 -11.18 15.57 -17.75
CA GLU A 579 -9.91 15.72 -18.45
C GLU A 579 -9.44 14.43 -19.13
N LYS A 580 -9.97 13.27 -18.70
CA LYS A 580 -9.72 11.93 -19.29
C LYS A 580 -8.23 11.60 -19.47
N ARG A 581 -7.37 12.03 -18.53
CA ARG A 581 -5.91 11.81 -18.60
C ARG A 581 -5.52 10.41 -18.13
N ILE A 582 -6.30 9.83 -17.22
CA ILE A 582 -6.01 8.56 -16.56
C ILE A 582 -6.90 7.48 -17.16
N ALA A 583 -6.26 6.45 -17.70
CA ALA A 583 -6.97 5.29 -18.25
C ALA A 583 -7.20 4.20 -17.20
N ARG A 584 -6.22 4.02 -16.30
CA ARG A 584 -6.20 2.91 -15.33
C ARG A 584 -5.71 3.40 -13.98
N VAL A 585 -6.27 2.85 -12.91
CA VAL A 585 -5.88 3.15 -11.54
C VAL A 585 -5.77 1.87 -10.72
N ALA A 586 -4.74 1.80 -9.87
CA ALA A 586 -4.63 0.74 -8.87
C ALA A 586 -4.34 1.31 -7.47
N ALA A 587 -5.01 0.73 -6.48
CA ALA A 587 -4.68 0.93 -5.07
C ALA A 587 -4.19 -0.41 -4.49
N VAL A 588 -2.96 -0.41 -3.97
CA VAL A 588 -2.28 -1.63 -3.49
C VAL A 588 -2.09 -1.54 -1.98
N ASP A 589 -2.61 -2.51 -1.24
CA ASP A 589 -2.52 -2.59 0.24
C ASP A 589 -2.98 -1.30 0.96
N THR A 590 -4.00 -0.64 0.40
CA THR A 590 -4.50 0.64 0.92
C THR A 590 -5.51 0.45 2.04
N LEU A 591 -5.74 1.51 2.82
CA LEU A 591 -6.81 1.53 3.83
C LEU A 591 -8.17 1.31 3.15
N ALA A 592 -8.91 0.28 3.53
CA ALA A 592 -10.18 -0.05 2.87
C ALA A 592 -11.39 0.73 3.43
N SER A 593 -11.23 1.37 4.60
CA SER A 593 -12.31 2.09 5.27
C SER A 593 -11.76 3.14 6.24
N PHE A 594 -12.37 4.32 6.28
CA PHE A 594 -12.12 5.32 7.34
C PHE A 594 -12.78 4.94 8.67
N VAL A 595 -13.77 4.04 8.65
CA VAL A 595 -14.54 3.60 9.82
C VAL A 595 -13.76 2.52 10.57
N THR A 596 -13.14 2.90 11.69
CA THR A 596 -12.35 2.02 12.56
C THR A 596 -12.57 2.37 14.02
N ASP A 597 -12.67 1.34 14.88
CA ASP A 597 -12.76 1.47 16.34
C ASP A 597 -11.41 1.32 17.05
N GLU A 598 -10.34 1.20 16.27
CA GLU A 598 -8.95 1.27 16.69
C GLU A 598 -8.25 2.48 16.06
N PRO A 599 -7.23 3.05 16.71
CA PRO A 599 -6.39 4.07 16.09
C PRO A 599 -5.76 3.59 14.80
N LEU A 600 -5.62 4.50 13.82
CA LEU A 600 -5.08 4.14 12.51
C LEU A 600 -3.60 3.78 12.57
N ALA A 601 -3.25 2.60 12.07
CA ALA A 601 -1.89 2.07 12.03
C ALA A 601 -1.33 2.06 10.60
N ASN A 602 -0.04 2.37 10.45
CA ASN A 602 0.67 2.44 9.17
C ASN A 602 0.00 3.35 8.13
N GLN A 603 -0.72 4.38 8.60
CA GLN A 603 -1.33 5.42 7.77
C GLN A 603 -0.63 6.77 7.95
N ARG A 604 -0.95 7.71 7.06
CA ARG A 604 -0.47 9.09 7.06
C ARG A 604 -1.62 10.03 7.45
N LEU A 605 -1.40 10.95 8.39
CA LEU A 605 -2.41 11.90 8.87
C LEU A 605 -2.95 12.74 7.70
N GLY A 606 -2.08 13.11 6.76
CA GLY A 606 -2.41 13.90 5.58
C GLY A 606 -3.44 13.25 4.66
N THR A 607 -3.69 11.94 4.77
CA THR A 607 -4.73 11.23 3.99
C THR A 607 -6.15 11.42 4.54
N LEU A 608 -6.30 11.99 5.73
CA LEU A 608 -7.57 12.09 6.47
C LEU A 608 -8.16 13.49 6.38
N ALA A 609 -8.73 13.82 5.21
CA ALA A 609 -9.31 15.15 5.02
C ALA A 609 -10.58 15.36 5.88
N PRO A 610 -10.74 16.54 6.54
CA PRO A 610 -11.92 16.85 7.35
C PRO A 610 -13.23 16.68 6.58
N GLY A 611 -14.14 15.87 7.11
CA GLY A 611 -15.48 15.68 6.56
C GLY A 611 -15.56 14.76 5.34
N ILE A 612 -14.46 14.13 4.89
CA ILE A 612 -14.48 13.30 3.68
C ILE A 612 -15.50 12.14 3.75
N LEU A 613 -15.66 11.52 4.92
CA LEU A 613 -16.67 10.46 5.13
C LEU A 613 -18.09 11.02 5.09
N ARG A 614 -18.31 12.18 5.71
CA ARG A 614 -19.60 12.88 5.77
C ARG A 614 -20.04 13.36 4.39
N ASP A 615 -19.15 13.95 3.62
CA ASP A 615 -19.48 14.68 2.40
C ASP A 615 -19.35 13.81 1.14
N VAL A 616 -18.33 12.94 1.08
CA VAL A 616 -18.06 12.06 -0.07
C VAL A 616 -18.56 10.64 0.19
N GLY A 617 -18.11 10.03 1.28
CA GLY A 617 -18.37 8.63 1.63
C GLY A 617 -17.08 7.90 1.99
N ASP A 618 -17.16 6.58 2.11
CA ASP A 618 -16.00 5.76 2.48
C ASP A 618 -15.05 5.55 1.30
N VAL A 619 -13.94 4.87 1.53
CA VAL A 619 -12.96 4.54 0.49
C VAL A 619 -13.61 3.79 -0.68
N GLY A 620 -14.55 2.89 -0.41
CA GLY A 620 -15.36 2.21 -1.45
C GLY A 620 -16.21 3.16 -2.30
N HIS A 621 -16.75 4.24 -1.72
CA HIS A 621 -17.46 5.28 -2.46
C HIS A 621 -16.51 6.12 -3.31
N ILE A 622 -15.31 6.44 -2.81
CA ILE A 622 -14.28 7.16 -3.58
C ILE A 622 -13.82 6.29 -4.78
N ALA A 623 -13.60 5.00 -4.55
CA ALA A 623 -13.29 4.03 -5.59
C ALA A 623 -14.40 3.97 -6.67
N ALA A 624 -15.67 4.03 -6.28
CA ALA A 624 -16.79 4.09 -7.22
C ALA A 624 -16.68 5.29 -8.18
N LEU A 625 -16.22 6.46 -7.70
CA LEU A 625 -16.10 7.68 -8.51
C LEU A 625 -15.07 7.55 -9.65
N CYS A 626 -14.19 6.54 -9.60
CA CYS A 626 -13.24 6.24 -10.67
C CYS A 626 -13.92 5.67 -11.92
N ALA A 627 -15.15 5.15 -11.82
CA ALA A 627 -15.86 4.60 -12.97
C ALA A 627 -16.05 5.65 -14.09
N PRO A 628 -15.90 5.28 -15.38
CA PRO A 628 -15.71 3.91 -15.90
C PRO A 628 -14.23 3.53 -16.16
N LYS A 629 -13.26 4.19 -15.52
CA LYS A 629 -11.83 3.85 -15.69
C LYS A 629 -11.55 2.44 -15.19
N ARG A 630 -10.57 1.74 -15.78
CA ARG A 630 -10.15 0.43 -15.27
C ARG A 630 -9.56 0.60 -13.87
N LEU A 631 -10.19 -0.01 -12.87
CA LEU A 631 -9.86 0.11 -11.45
C LEU A 631 -9.48 -1.26 -10.89
N VAL A 632 -8.29 -1.35 -10.30
CA VAL A 632 -7.79 -2.53 -9.60
C VAL A 632 -7.58 -2.20 -8.12
N ILE A 633 -8.23 -2.97 -7.25
CA ILE A 633 -7.96 -2.98 -5.81
C ILE A 633 -7.15 -4.24 -5.52
N ALA A 634 -5.88 -4.08 -5.15
CA ALA A 634 -4.97 -5.19 -4.93
C ALA A 634 -4.61 -5.27 -3.44
N GLY A 635 -5.26 -6.18 -2.70
CA GLY A 635 -5.18 -6.22 -1.24
C GLY A 635 -5.84 -5.00 -0.58
N GLY A 636 -5.65 -4.88 0.73
CA GLY A 636 -6.14 -3.77 1.53
C GLY A 636 -6.04 -4.06 3.02
N VAL A 637 -6.02 -3.00 3.82
CA VAL A 637 -5.84 -3.10 5.28
C VAL A 637 -7.00 -2.48 6.04
N SER A 638 -7.29 -3.06 7.20
CA SER A 638 -8.14 -2.47 8.24
C SER A 638 -7.50 -1.23 8.86
N GLY A 639 -8.26 -0.47 9.66
CA GLY A 639 -7.72 0.67 10.38
C GLY A 639 -6.53 0.33 11.30
N GLY A 640 -6.57 -0.83 11.95
CA GLY A 640 -5.45 -1.37 12.75
C GLY A 640 -4.28 -1.92 11.93
N GLY A 641 -4.28 -1.77 10.59
CA GLY A 641 -3.19 -2.18 9.71
C GLY A 641 -3.13 -3.67 9.37
N LYS A 642 -4.14 -4.46 9.76
CA LYS A 642 -4.24 -5.88 9.39
C LYS A 642 -4.76 -6.05 7.98
N ALA A 643 -4.12 -6.92 7.20
CA ALA A 643 -4.59 -7.29 5.87
C ALA A 643 -6.01 -7.88 5.91
N LEU A 644 -6.84 -7.49 4.96
CA LEU A 644 -8.24 -7.92 4.86
C LEU A 644 -8.38 -9.17 3.99
N LYS A 645 -9.34 -10.01 4.34
CA LYS A 645 -9.75 -11.18 3.57
C LYS A 645 -10.53 -10.74 2.31
N PRO A 646 -10.63 -11.60 1.28
CA PRO A 646 -11.37 -11.29 0.06
C PRO A 646 -12.82 -10.84 0.30
N ASP A 647 -13.55 -11.47 1.22
CA ASP A 647 -14.95 -11.10 1.52
C ASP A 647 -15.07 -9.73 2.23
N GLU A 648 -14.09 -9.37 3.05
CA GLU A 648 -14.01 -8.07 3.72
C GLU A 648 -13.73 -6.95 2.70
N LEU A 649 -12.83 -7.21 1.75
CA LEU A 649 -12.58 -6.30 0.62
C LEU A 649 -13.81 -6.17 -0.27
N ALA A 650 -14.47 -7.28 -0.62
CA ALA A 650 -15.70 -7.24 -1.41
C ALA A 650 -16.79 -6.41 -0.73
N THR A 651 -16.90 -6.50 0.60
CA THR A 651 -17.83 -5.69 1.40
C THR A 651 -17.44 -4.21 1.37
N ALA A 652 -16.17 -3.88 1.64
CA ALA A 652 -15.69 -2.50 1.66
C ALA A 652 -15.85 -1.78 0.31
N TYR A 653 -15.67 -2.50 -0.80
CA TYR A 653 -15.76 -1.96 -2.16
C TYR A 653 -17.09 -2.27 -2.87
N ALA A 654 -18.12 -2.69 -2.15
CA ALA A 654 -19.47 -2.90 -2.70
C ALA A 654 -20.03 -1.66 -3.44
N PRO A 655 -19.83 -0.40 -2.97
CA PRO A 655 -20.25 0.78 -3.72
C PRO A 655 -19.60 0.89 -5.11
N ALA A 656 -18.31 0.53 -5.22
CA ALA A 656 -17.60 0.52 -6.50
C ALA A 656 -18.13 -0.58 -7.41
N SER A 657 -18.27 -1.81 -6.92
CA SER A 657 -18.83 -2.93 -7.69
C SER A 657 -20.19 -2.58 -8.31
N ALA A 658 -21.08 -1.97 -7.53
CA ALA A 658 -22.39 -1.57 -8.02
C ALA A 658 -22.32 -0.44 -9.07
N ALA A 659 -21.49 0.58 -8.87
CA ALA A 659 -21.33 1.66 -9.85
C ALA A 659 -20.84 1.14 -11.21
N PHE A 660 -19.84 0.25 -11.21
CA PHE A 660 -19.35 -0.38 -12.43
C PHE A 660 -20.39 -1.29 -13.08
N LYS A 661 -21.15 -2.06 -12.29
CA LYS A 661 -22.28 -2.87 -12.78
C LYS A 661 -23.36 -2.03 -13.44
N LEU A 662 -23.77 -0.93 -12.80
CA LEU A 662 -24.77 -0.03 -13.36
C LEU A 662 -24.33 0.57 -14.70
N LEU A 663 -23.03 0.75 -14.92
CA LEU A 663 -22.48 1.27 -16.17
C LEU A 663 -22.19 0.19 -17.23
N GLY A 664 -22.43 -1.10 -16.95
CA GLY A 664 -22.07 -2.22 -17.83
C GLY A 664 -20.55 -2.38 -18.00
N LYS A 665 -19.81 -2.07 -16.93
CA LYS A 665 -18.34 -2.01 -16.88
C LYS A 665 -17.78 -2.95 -15.81
N GLU A 666 -18.47 -4.02 -15.47
CA GLU A 666 -18.09 -4.98 -14.43
C GLU A 666 -16.66 -5.52 -14.63
N LYS A 667 -16.26 -5.73 -15.89
CA LYS A 667 -14.91 -6.22 -16.25
C LYS A 667 -13.79 -5.20 -16.01
N ASP A 668 -14.14 -3.94 -15.83
CA ASP A 668 -13.21 -2.84 -15.58
C ASP A 668 -12.97 -2.60 -14.08
N PHE A 669 -13.68 -3.31 -13.18
CA PHE A 669 -13.42 -3.28 -11.74
C PHE A 669 -12.97 -4.65 -11.24
N VAL A 670 -11.77 -4.72 -10.69
CA VAL A 670 -11.16 -5.96 -10.20
C VAL A 670 -10.67 -5.81 -8.77
N ILE A 671 -11.01 -6.77 -7.92
CA ILE A 671 -10.39 -6.96 -6.60
C ILE A 671 -9.48 -8.18 -6.71
N THR A 672 -8.21 -8.04 -6.33
CA THR A 672 -7.18 -9.08 -6.51
C THR A 672 -6.11 -9.02 -5.42
N THR A 673 -5.06 -9.83 -5.54
CA THR A 673 -3.88 -9.78 -4.67
C THR A 673 -2.82 -8.82 -5.21
N PRO A 674 -1.95 -8.25 -4.35
CA PRO A 674 -0.83 -7.41 -4.80
C PRO A 674 0.04 -8.07 -5.88
N ALA A 675 0.25 -9.39 -5.81
CA ALA A 675 1.03 -10.15 -6.78
C ALA A 675 0.43 -10.14 -8.21
N ALA A 676 -0.89 -10.00 -8.34
CA ALA A 676 -1.59 -10.02 -9.61
C ALA A 676 -1.85 -8.62 -10.21
N VAL A 677 -1.45 -7.53 -9.52
CA VAL A 677 -1.83 -6.16 -9.89
C VAL A 677 -1.39 -5.77 -11.31
N LEU A 678 -0.18 -6.16 -11.74
CA LEU A 678 0.30 -5.86 -13.10
C LEU A 678 -0.48 -6.60 -14.18
N LYS A 679 -0.87 -7.85 -13.92
CA LYS A 679 -1.70 -8.67 -14.82
C LYS A 679 -3.07 -8.01 -14.97
N GLU A 680 -3.69 -7.64 -13.85
CA GLU A 680 -5.02 -7.01 -13.87
C GLU A 680 -5.00 -5.59 -14.45
N LEU A 681 -3.87 -4.88 -14.41
CA LEU A 681 -3.69 -3.61 -15.12
C LEU A 681 -3.39 -3.78 -16.62
N GLY A 682 -3.18 -5.00 -17.11
CA GLY A 682 -2.79 -5.28 -18.49
C GLY A 682 -1.40 -4.73 -18.82
N LEU A 683 -0.49 -4.69 -17.84
CA LEU A 683 0.89 -4.19 -18.00
C LEU A 683 1.90 -5.30 -18.30
N VAL A 684 1.56 -6.54 -17.96
CA VAL A 684 2.27 -7.74 -18.40
C VAL A 684 1.34 -8.57 -19.27
N ALA A 685 1.89 -9.25 -20.27
CA ALA A 685 1.15 -10.32 -20.93
C ALA A 685 0.66 -11.30 -19.87
N ALA A 686 -0.55 -11.85 -20.05
CA ALA A 686 -0.93 -13.03 -19.27
C ALA A 686 0.24 -14.02 -19.36
N ASP A 687 0.71 -14.54 -18.21
CA ASP A 687 1.79 -15.50 -18.20
C ASP A 687 1.50 -16.56 -19.28
N ALA A 688 2.49 -16.94 -20.09
CA ALA A 688 2.36 -18.13 -20.96
C ALA A 688 2.06 -19.41 -20.13
N LYS A 689 2.13 -19.31 -18.79
CA LYS A 689 1.73 -20.30 -17.79
C LYS A 689 0.21 -20.47 -17.64
N ASP A 690 -0.59 -19.52 -18.13
CA ASP A 690 -2.06 -19.60 -18.15
C ASP A 690 -2.62 -19.87 -19.56
N GLU A 691 -1.77 -19.95 -20.59
CA GLU A 691 -2.19 -20.46 -21.91
C GLU A 691 -2.45 -21.97 -21.80
N PRO A 692 -3.64 -22.48 -22.18
CA PRO A 692 -3.89 -23.91 -22.22
C PRO A 692 -2.79 -24.61 -23.01
N ILE A 693 -2.20 -25.70 -22.49
CA ILE A 693 -1.17 -26.47 -23.20
C ILE A 693 -1.81 -27.34 -24.30
N PHE A 694 -2.97 -27.89 -23.99
CA PHE A 694 -3.83 -28.64 -24.91
C PHE A 694 -5.01 -27.78 -25.34
N GLU A 695 -5.51 -27.99 -26.57
CA GLU A 695 -6.68 -27.25 -27.04
C GLU A 695 -7.89 -27.50 -26.11
N PRO A 696 -8.73 -26.50 -25.81
CA PRO A 696 -9.89 -26.70 -24.95
C PRO A 696 -10.78 -27.85 -25.43
N GLY A 697 -11.02 -28.85 -24.57
CA GLY A 697 -11.80 -30.03 -24.92
C GLY A 697 -11.05 -31.10 -25.71
N ALA A 698 -9.74 -30.95 -25.94
CA ALA A 698 -8.91 -31.99 -26.55
C ALA A 698 -8.99 -33.30 -25.76
N LYS A 699 -9.23 -34.40 -26.47
CA LYS A 699 -9.24 -35.75 -25.92
C LYS A 699 -8.12 -36.56 -26.55
N LEU A 700 -7.55 -37.48 -25.78
CA LEU A 700 -6.61 -38.47 -26.30
C LEU A 700 -7.38 -39.44 -27.21
N VAL A 701 -6.92 -39.61 -28.45
CA VAL A 701 -7.54 -40.47 -29.46
C VAL A 701 -6.62 -41.64 -29.78
N PRO A 702 -7.05 -42.90 -29.60
CA PRO A 702 -6.30 -44.05 -30.09
C PRO A 702 -6.37 -44.11 -31.62
N LEU A 703 -5.20 -44.12 -32.27
CA LEU A 703 -5.06 -44.20 -33.72
C LEU A 703 -4.77 -45.63 -34.19
N SER A 704 -4.23 -46.50 -33.34
CA SER A 704 -3.97 -47.91 -33.67
C SER A 704 -4.66 -48.89 -32.71
N ALA A 705 -4.72 -50.17 -33.10
CA ALA A 705 -5.01 -51.24 -32.15
C ALA A 705 -3.77 -51.50 -31.27
N GLU A 706 -3.95 -52.20 -30.16
CA GLU A 706 -2.87 -52.67 -29.30
C GLU A 706 -1.92 -53.60 -30.10
N GLY A 707 -0.61 -53.42 -29.93
CA GLY A 707 0.44 -54.12 -30.67
C GLY A 707 0.75 -53.59 -32.09
N ALA A 708 0.13 -52.48 -32.52
CA ALA A 708 0.34 -51.89 -33.86
C ALA A 708 1.10 -50.55 -33.87
N GLY A 709 1.27 -49.89 -32.72
CA GLY A 709 2.06 -48.66 -32.55
C GLY A 709 3.14 -48.88 -31.49
N GLY A 710 4.38 -49.16 -31.90
CA GLY A 710 5.48 -49.35 -30.96
C GLY A 710 6.26 -48.06 -30.71
N GLU A 711 7.58 -48.13 -30.59
CA GLU A 711 8.48 -47.05 -30.20
C GLU A 711 8.67 -45.92 -31.23
N GLY A 712 9.26 -44.80 -30.77
CA GLY A 712 9.89 -43.79 -31.63
C GLY A 712 9.01 -43.24 -32.76
N PRO A 713 7.91 -42.51 -32.47
CA PRO A 713 7.08 -41.93 -33.52
C PRO A 713 7.87 -40.86 -34.29
N ALA A 714 7.76 -40.85 -35.62
CA ALA A 714 8.35 -39.83 -36.50
C ALA A 714 7.33 -39.41 -37.55
N TRP A 715 7.16 -38.11 -37.78
CA TRP A 715 6.15 -37.59 -38.70
C TRP A 715 6.77 -37.00 -39.97
N ASP A 716 6.16 -37.29 -41.12
CA ASP A 716 6.44 -36.69 -42.42
C ASP A 716 5.12 -36.21 -43.05
N PRO A 717 5.07 -35.01 -43.66
CA PRO A 717 3.83 -34.46 -44.21
C PRO A 717 3.25 -35.28 -45.38
N LYS A 718 4.11 -35.95 -46.16
CA LYS A 718 3.68 -36.78 -47.30
C LYS A 718 3.30 -38.18 -46.87
N PHE A 719 4.06 -38.76 -45.94
CA PHE A 719 3.96 -40.16 -45.58
C PHE A 719 3.22 -40.43 -44.26
N GLY A 720 2.93 -39.42 -43.46
CA GLY A 720 2.23 -39.56 -42.18
C GLY A 720 3.17 -39.95 -41.04
N VAL A 721 2.66 -40.72 -40.08
CA VAL A 721 3.39 -41.09 -38.85
C VAL A 721 4.01 -42.47 -39.01
N PHE A 722 5.29 -42.57 -38.68
CA PHE A 722 6.04 -43.82 -38.59
C PHE A 722 6.22 -44.18 -37.13
N THR A 723 6.14 -45.46 -36.79
CA THR A 723 6.49 -45.99 -35.46
C THR A 723 7.29 -47.27 -35.62
N SER A 724 8.31 -47.47 -34.81
CA SER A 724 9.01 -48.74 -34.73
C SER A 724 8.17 -49.78 -33.99
N GLY A 725 8.18 -51.04 -34.41
CA GLY A 725 7.46 -52.12 -33.74
C GLY A 725 8.10 -53.48 -34.02
N GLU A 726 7.61 -54.54 -33.37
CA GLU A 726 8.20 -55.89 -33.47
C GLU A 726 8.28 -56.41 -34.91
N LYS A 727 7.29 -56.08 -35.75
CA LYS A 727 7.23 -56.53 -37.15
C LYS A 727 8.06 -55.65 -38.10
N GLY A 728 8.54 -54.49 -37.64
CA GLY A 728 9.32 -53.54 -38.43
C GLY A 728 8.87 -52.10 -38.21
N ILE A 729 9.05 -51.24 -39.22
CA ILE A 729 8.58 -49.86 -39.18
C ILE A 729 7.14 -49.83 -39.70
N HIS A 730 6.21 -49.42 -38.85
CA HIS A 730 4.81 -49.21 -39.16
C HIS A 730 4.57 -47.79 -39.65
N GLN A 731 3.57 -47.61 -40.51
CA GLN A 731 3.17 -46.32 -41.06
C GLN A 731 1.66 -46.14 -40.92
N LEU A 732 1.26 -44.97 -40.42
CA LEU A 732 -0.08 -44.43 -40.49
C LEU A 732 -0.08 -43.28 -41.50
N THR A 733 -0.67 -43.49 -42.68
CA THR A 733 -0.70 -42.48 -43.75
C THR A 733 -1.58 -41.28 -43.36
N PRO A 734 -1.45 -40.12 -44.02
CA PRO A 734 -2.32 -38.96 -43.77
C PRO A 734 -3.81 -39.25 -43.98
N THR A 735 -4.15 -40.25 -44.82
CA THR A 735 -5.53 -40.71 -45.05
C THR A 735 -6.03 -41.71 -43.99
N GLY A 736 -5.21 -42.08 -43.02
CA GLY A 736 -5.55 -43.01 -41.93
C GLY A 736 -5.32 -44.49 -42.24
N GLU A 737 -4.69 -44.82 -43.37
CA GLU A 737 -4.34 -46.21 -43.71
C GLU A 737 -3.13 -46.68 -42.90
N LYS A 738 -3.16 -47.94 -42.46
CA LYS A 738 -2.11 -48.57 -41.65
C LYS A 738 -1.38 -49.63 -42.46
N THR A 739 -0.06 -49.47 -42.61
CA THR A 739 0.78 -50.42 -43.35
C THR A 739 2.07 -50.72 -42.58
N ILE A 740 2.73 -51.83 -42.92
CA ILE A 740 4.12 -52.06 -42.53
C ILE A 740 4.98 -51.49 -43.66
N TRP A 741 5.63 -50.35 -43.40
CA TRP A 741 6.46 -49.68 -44.38
C TRP A 741 7.77 -50.44 -44.64
N ARG A 742 8.30 -51.08 -43.61
CA ARG A 742 9.50 -51.92 -43.73
C ARG A 742 9.49 -53.05 -42.72
N GLU A 743 9.42 -54.28 -43.19
CA GLU A 743 9.47 -55.46 -42.32
C GLU A 743 10.86 -55.69 -41.71
N LYS A 744 10.88 -56.32 -40.52
CA LYS A 744 12.10 -56.81 -39.84
C LYS A 744 13.20 -55.76 -39.70
N ALA A 745 12.81 -54.51 -39.47
CA ALA A 745 13.73 -53.37 -39.41
C ALA A 745 14.60 -53.37 -38.14
N GLY A 746 14.12 -53.93 -37.03
CA GLY A 746 14.87 -54.00 -35.77
C GLY A 746 15.25 -52.62 -35.22
N THR A 747 14.40 -51.62 -35.45
CA THR A 747 14.59 -50.21 -35.04
C THR A 747 14.04 -49.94 -33.65
N ASN A 748 14.26 -48.73 -33.14
CA ASN A 748 13.58 -48.17 -31.98
C ASN A 748 13.26 -46.68 -32.24
N GLY A 749 14.14 -45.75 -31.85
CA GLY A 749 14.00 -44.33 -32.15
C GLY A 749 14.09 -44.02 -33.64
N LEU A 750 13.16 -43.19 -34.11
CA LEU A 750 13.06 -42.73 -35.49
C LEU A 750 13.04 -41.20 -35.51
N LEU A 751 13.71 -40.61 -36.48
CA LEU A 751 13.64 -39.16 -36.74
C LEU A 751 13.93 -38.86 -38.20
N PHE A 752 13.12 -37.99 -38.82
CA PHE A 752 13.43 -37.48 -40.15
C PHE A 752 14.50 -36.39 -40.07
N ASP A 753 15.57 -36.53 -40.85
CA ASP A 753 16.57 -35.47 -40.99
C ASP A 753 16.06 -34.32 -41.88
N ARG A 754 16.86 -33.26 -42.01
CA ARG A 754 16.49 -32.05 -42.77
C ARG A 754 16.29 -32.28 -44.26
N ASP A 755 16.75 -33.40 -44.80
CA ASP A 755 16.56 -33.79 -46.19
C ASP A 755 15.44 -34.83 -46.32
N GLY A 756 14.80 -35.14 -45.19
CA GLY A 756 13.65 -36.03 -45.10
C GLY A 756 14.01 -37.50 -45.13
N ASN A 757 15.27 -37.86 -44.91
CA ASN A 757 15.67 -39.25 -44.75
C ASN A 757 15.34 -39.71 -43.34
N LEU A 758 14.93 -40.97 -43.19
CA LEU A 758 14.60 -41.54 -41.88
C LEU A 758 15.88 -42.04 -41.20
N VAL A 759 16.30 -41.37 -40.13
CA VAL A 759 17.40 -41.82 -39.28
C VAL A 759 16.83 -42.74 -38.21
N CYS A 760 17.45 -43.91 -38.07
CA CYS A 760 16.96 -45.00 -37.24
C CYS A 760 18.02 -45.42 -36.22
N CYS A 761 17.65 -45.46 -34.95
CA CYS A 761 18.37 -46.24 -33.95
C CYS A 761 17.96 -47.72 -34.09
N GLU A 762 18.94 -48.62 -34.19
CA GLU A 762 18.72 -50.05 -34.41
C GLU A 762 19.37 -50.89 -33.30
N PRO A 763 18.62 -51.23 -32.22
CA PRO A 763 19.17 -52.02 -31.13
C PRO A 763 19.56 -53.44 -31.56
N VAL A 764 18.85 -54.05 -32.53
CA VAL A 764 19.12 -55.41 -33.00
C VAL A 764 20.46 -55.49 -33.74
N SER A 765 20.74 -54.53 -34.62
CA SER A 765 21.99 -54.47 -35.38
C SER A 765 23.12 -53.74 -34.62
N ARG A 766 22.80 -53.16 -33.45
CA ARG A 766 23.67 -52.32 -32.61
C ARG A 766 24.27 -51.18 -33.43
N SER A 767 23.44 -50.49 -34.20
CA SER A 767 23.86 -49.42 -35.12
C SER A 767 22.88 -48.25 -35.22
N VAL A 768 23.35 -47.13 -35.75
CA VAL A 768 22.51 -46.03 -36.23
C VAL A 768 22.58 -46.02 -37.75
N SER A 769 21.42 -45.97 -38.40
CA SER A 769 21.31 -46.01 -39.86
C SER A 769 20.48 -44.84 -40.40
N ARG A 770 20.60 -44.60 -41.70
CA ARG A 770 19.77 -43.66 -42.45
C ARG A 770 19.12 -44.40 -43.60
N ILE A 771 17.81 -44.24 -43.76
CA ILE A 771 17.04 -44.74 -44.90
C ILE A 771 16.67 -43.54 -45.76
N ASP A 772 17.22 -43.48 -46.97
CA ASP A 772 16.92 -42.38 -47.88
C ASP A 772 15.50 -42.48 -48.48
N ARG A 773 15.10 -41.44 -49.21
CA ARG A 773 13.77 -41.37 -49.86
C ARG A 773 13.52 -42.46 -50.90
N THR A 774 14.54 -43.19 -51.35
CA THR A 774 14.41 -44.35 -52.26
C THR A 774 14.23 -45.67 -51.50
N GLY A 775 14.38 -45.65 -50.17
CA GLY A 775 14.32 -46.83 -49.30
C GLY A 775 15.69 -47.46 -49.04
N LYS A 776 16.78 -46.93 -49.62
CA LYS A 776 18.13 -47.46 -49.42
C LYS A 776 18.61 -47.16 -48.00
N ARG A 777 19.01 -48.22 -47.28
CA ARG A 777 19.56 -48.15 -45.93
C ARG A 777 21.08 -48.03 -45.96
N THR A 778 21.62 -47.05 -45.24
CA THR A 778 23.05 -46.84 -45.03
C THR A 778 23.35 -46.82 -43.54
N VAL A 779 24.34 -47.59 -43.08
CA VAL A 779 24.81 -47.53 -41.69
C VAL A 779 25.64 -46.28 -41.51
N LEU A 780 25.29 -45.44 -40.54
CA LEU A 780 26.07 -44.25 -40.17
C LEU A 780 27.18 -44.61 -39.18
N THR A 781 26.87 -45.47 -38.21
CA THR A 781 27.86 -46.01 -37.27
C THR A 781 27.34 -47.28 -36.59
N ASP A 782 28.22 -48.24 -36.32
CA ASP A 782 27.93 -49.45 -35.55
C ASP A 782 28.94 -49.70 -34.41
N ARG A 783 29.95 -48.82 -34.27
CA ARG A 783 31.03 -48.92 -33.30
C ARG A 783 31.53 -47.55 -32.83
N PHE A 784 31.99 -47.50 -31.59
CA PHE A 784 32.80 -46.42 -31.03
C PHE A 784 34.06 -47.00 -30.39
N GLY A 785 35.24 -46.46 -30.72
CA GLY A 785 36.52 -47.00 -30.24
C GLY A 785 36.76 -48.48 -30.61
N GLY A 786 36.23 -48.93 -31.76
CA GLY A 786 36.26 -50.32 -32.21
C GLY A 786 35.28 -51.27 -31.49
N LYS A 787 34.59 -50.81 -30.44
CA LYS A 787 33.62 -51.58 -29.65
C LYS A 787 32.20 -51.37 -30.16
N LYS A 788 31.36 -52.40 -30.12
CA LYS A 788 29.93 -52.30 -30.49
C LYS A 788 29.16 -51.44 -29.49
N TYR A 789 28.17 -50.67 -29.96
CA TYR A 789 27.15 -50.00 -29.12
C TYR A 789 26.32 -51.01 -28.34
N ASN A 790 25.63 -50.66 -27.27
CA ASN A 790 24.78 -51.56 -26.49
C ASN A 790 23.46 -51.86 -27.20
N GLN A 791 22.55 -50.90 -27.24
CA GLN A 791 21.23 -50.91 -27.87
C GLN A 791 20.85 -49.46 -28.19
N PRO A 792 21.28 -48.89 -29.34
CA PRO A 792 20.89 -47.55 -29.73
C PRO A 792 19.37 -47.35 -29.63
N ASN A 793 18.92 -46.32 -28.91
CA ASN A 793 17.53 -46.22 -28.47
C ASN A 793 16.82 -45.00 -29.04
N ASP A 794 17.16 -43.77 -28.64
CA ASP A 794 16.55 -42.53 -29.14
C ASP A 794 17.59 -41.61 -29.79
N LEU A 795 17.15 -40.64 -30.59
CA LEU A 795 18.02 -39.67 -31.25
C LEU A 795 17.41 -38.28 -31.44
N THR A 796 18.30 -37.30 -31.62
CA THR A 796 17.98 -35.91 -31.96
C THR A 796 19.05 -35.34 -32.89
N ILE A 797 18.72 -34.28 -33.63
CA ILE A 797 19.65 -33.61 -34.56
C ILE A 797 19.64 -32.11 -34.27
N ASP A 798 20.82 -31.52 -34.12
CA ASP A 798 20.97 -30.09 -33.82
C ASP A 798 20.98 -29.21 -35.08
N SER A 799 21.13 -27.89 -34.94
CA SER A 799 21.14 -26.95 -36.08
C SER A 799 22.23 -27.22 -37.12
N LYS A 800 23.32 -27.92 -36.75
CA LYS A 800 24.50 -28.21 -37.58
C LYS A 800 24.50 -29.60 -38.19
N ASN A 801 23.38 -30.32 -38.14
CA ASN A 801 23.22 -31.70 -38.62
C ASN A 801 24.08 -32.73 -37.85
N ARG A 802 24.48 -32.44 -36.60
CA ARG A 802 25.09 -33.44 -35.74
C ARG A 802 23.99 -34.31 -35.12
N ILE A 803 24.16 -35.63 -35.21
CA ILE A 803 23.19 -36.60 -34.70
C ILE A 803 23.61 -37.03 -33.31
N TYR A 804 22.79 -36.78 -32.31
CA TYR A 804 22.98 -37.26 -30.94
C TYR A 804 22.08 -38.46 -30.73
N PHE A 805 22.61 -39.56 -30.22
CA PHE A 805 21.82 -40.76 -29.94
C PHE A 805 22.21 -41.40 -28.61
N SER A 806 21.24 -42.00 -27.94
CA SER A 806 21.45 -42.74 -26.70
C SER A 806 21.73 -44.21 -26.95
N ASP A 807 22.49 -44.82 -26.03
CA ASP A 807 22.91 -46.22 -26.12
C ASP A 807 22.72 -46.98 -24.80
N PRO A 808 21.47 -47.11 -24.29
CA PRO A 808 21.17 -47.86 -23.07
C PRO A 808 21.35 -49.37 -23.27
N ARG A 809 21.21 -50.13 -22.17
CA ARG A 809 21.03 -51.58 -22.20
C ARG A 809 19.85 -51.98 -21.32
N TYR A 810 18.83 -52.57 -21.94
CA TYR A 810 17.76 -53.29 -21.26
C TYR A 810 17.97 -54.81 -21.42
N GLY A 811 17.92 -55.58 -20.33
CA GLY A 811 18.24 -57.01 -20.31
C GLY A 811 19.72 -57.34 -20.01
N PRO A 812 20.22 -58.57 -20.25
CA PRO A 812 21.55 -59.00 -19.80
C PRO A 812 22.69 -58.07 -20.23
N ARG A 813 23.65 -57.77 -19.34
CA ARG A 813 24.78 -56.83 -19.57
C ARG A 813 26.10 -57.52 -19.96
N SER A 814 26.10 -58.84 -20.11
CA SER A 814 27.32 -59.66 -20.31
C SER A 814 28.06 -59.41 -21.63
N ASP A 815 27.38 -58.85 -22.64
CA ASP A 815 27.89 -58.57 -23.99
C ASP A 815 28.18 -57.07 -24.23
N MET A 816 28.10 -56.25 -23.17
CA MET A 816 28.40 -54.82 -23.24
C MET A 816 29.90 -54.60 -23.44
N GLN A 817 30.23 -53.89 -24.52
CA GLN A 817 31.62 -53.61 -24.89
C GLN A 817 32.03 -52.17 -24.59
N GLN A 818 31.06 -51.26 -24.45
CA GLN A 818 31.30 -49.86 -24.10
C GLN A 818 31.66 -49.77 -22.61
N LYS A 819 32.90 -49.36 -22.34
CA LYS A 819 33.45 -49.25 -20.99
C LYS A 819 34.19 -47.93 -20.78
N ASP A 820 34.25 -47.48 -19.53
CA ASP A 820 35.13 -46.40 -19.11
C ASP A 820 36.57 -46.90 -18.93
N GLU A 821 37.49 -45.99 -18.62
CA GLU A 821 38.91 -46.29 -18.39
C GLU A 821 39.14 -47.23 -17.19
N LYS A 822 38.16 -47.36 -16.29
CA LYS A 822 38.18 -48.22 -15.11
C LYS A 822 37.51 -49.58 -15.37
N GLY A 823 37.03 -49.82 -16.59
CA GLY A 823 36.38 -51.06 -17.00
C GLY A 823 34.89 -51.16 -16.65
N ASN A 824 34.27 -50.10 -16.12
CA ASN A 824 32.84 -50.07 -15.85
C ASN A 824 32.05 -49.91 -17.15
N THR A 825 30.90 -50.55 -17.27
CA THR A 825 30.02 -50.40 -18.43
C THR A 825 29.44 -48.98 -18.52
N ILE A 826 29.25 -48.51 -19.76
CA ILE A 826 28.68 -47.20 -20.07
C ILE A 826 27.39 -47.38 -20.86
N GLU A 827 26.38 -46.63 -20.45
CA GLU A 827 25.06 -46.48 -21.10
C GLU A 827 24.83 -44.99 -21.36
N GLY A 828 25.53 -44.45 -22.36
CA GLY A 828 25.73 -43.02 -22.55
C GLY A 828 25.06 -42.44 -23.79
N VAL A 829 25.44 -41.19 -24.13
CA VAL A 829 25.02 -40.49 -25.35
C VAL A 829 26.22 -40.27 -26.23
N TYR A 830 26.05 -40.52 -27.53
CA TYR A 830 27.05 -40.38 -28.57
C TYR A 830 26.61 -39.36 -29.61
N ARG A 831 27.57 -38.73 -30.29
CA ARG A 831 27.35 -37.74 -31.33
C ARG A 831 28.06 -38.15 -32.60
N ILE A 832 27.35 -38.16 -33.73
CA ILE A 832 27.88 -38.33 -35.08
C ILE A 832 27.95 -36.93 -35.72
N ASP A 833 29.16 -36.50 -36.09
CA ASP A 833 29.39 -35.27 -36.82
C ASP A 833 29.14 -35.45 -38.34
N PRO A 834 28.88 -34.37 -39.11
CA PRO A 834 28.60 -34.46 -40.54
C PRO A 834 29.69 -35.16 -41.37
N ASP A 835 30.93 -35.17 -40.90
CA ASP A 835 32.07 -35.87 -41.53
C ASP A 835 32.12 -37.37 -41.20
N GLY A 836 31.21 -37.86 -40.35
CA GLY A 836 31.14 -39.25 -39.90
C GLY A 836 31.90 -39.54 -38.60
N THR A 837 32.58 -38.55 -38.02
CA THR A 837 33.28 -38.72 -36.74
C THR A 837 32.29 -38.99 -35.62
N VAL A 838 32.60 -39.95 -34.73
CA VAL A 838 31.76 -40.25 -33.55
C VAL A 838 32.49 -39.87 -32.27
N SER A 839 31.80 -39.14 -31.39
CA SER A 839 32.24 -38.77 -30.05
C SER A 839 31.27 -39.26 -28.98
N ARG A 840 31.77 -39.77 -27.85
CA ARG A 840 30.95 -39.98 -26.65
C ARG A 840 30.79 -38.64 -25.92
N VAL A 841 29.55 -38.16 -25.77
CA VAL A 841 29.25 -36.84 -25.20
C VAL A 841 28.65 -36.90 -23.81
N ILE A 842 28.08 -38.03 -23.41
CA ILE A 842 27.68 -38.34 -22.03
C ILE A 842 28.17 -39.77 -21.75
N GLY A 843 28.78 -39.99 -20.59
CA GLY A 843 29.27 -41.28 -20.13
C GLY A 843 28.59 -41.73 -18.84
N ARG A 844 29.22 -41.45 -17.70
CA ARG A 844 28.79 -41.89 -16.36
C ARG A 844 28.07 -40.78 -15.56
N GLU A 845 27.81 -39.64 -16.20
CA GLU A 845 27.03 -38.53 -15.63
C GLU A 845 25.54 -38.88 -15.49
N VAL A 846 25.08 -39.88 -16.25
CA VAL A 846 23.76 -40.53 -16.13
C VAL A 846 23.98 -42.04 -15.99
N GLU A 847 23.02 -42.75 -15.40
CA GLU A 847 23.12 -44.20 -15.19
C GLU A 847 22.73 -45.00 -16.44
N ARG A 848 21.65 -44.60 -17.12
CA ARG A 848 21.13 -45.23 -18.35
C ARG A 848 20.50 -44.17 -19.25
N ALA A 849 21.28 -43.59 -20.15
CA ALA A 849 20.77 -42.60 -21.11
C ALA A 849 19.71 -43.23 -22.02
N ASN A 850 18.52 -42.61 -22.10
CA ASN A 850 17.43 -43.03 -22.99
C ASN A 850 16.99 -41.87 -23.89
N GLY A 851 15.85 -41.21 -23.68
CA GLY A 851 15.43 -40.08 -24.51
C GLY A 851 16.46 -38.94 -24.54
N VAL A 852 16.70 -38.38 -25.74
CA VAL A 852 17.62 -37.26 -25.95
C VAL A 852 17.00 -36.16 -26.82
N LEU A 853 17.26 -34.90 -26.47
CA LEU A 853 16.80 -33.74 -27.24
C LEU A 853 17.80 -32.60 -27.16
N VAL A 854 18.14 -32.01 -28.31
CA VAL A 854 18.90 -30.75 -28.38
C VAL A 854 17.93 -29.58 -28.46
N SER A 855 18.20 -28.50 -27.70
CA SER A 855 17.40 -27.29 -27.78
C SER A 855 17.52 -26.62 -29.16
N PRO A 856 16.51 -25.87 -29.61
CA PRO A 856 16.47 -25.31 -30.97
C PRO A 856 17.55 -24.28 -31.25
N ASP A 857 18.09 -23.67 -30.20
CA ASP A 857 19.18 -22.70 -30.24
C ASP A 857 20.55 -23.36 -29.97
N ASP A 858 20.63 -24.69 -29.98
CA ASP A 858 21.82 -25.51 -29.73
C ASP A 858 22.52 -25.20 -28.40
N LYS A 859 21.78 -24.70 -27.40
CA LYS A 859 22.32 -24.34 -26.08
C LYS A 859 22.22 -25.44 -25.05
N TYR A 860 21.27 -26.36 -25.18
CA TYR A 860 21.04 -27.39 -24.17
C TYR A 860 20.89 -28.78 -24.78
N LEU A 861 21.47 -29.77 -24.11
CA LEU A 861 21.19 -31.19 -24.31
C LEU A 861 20.34 -31.68 -23.14
N PHE A 862 19.14 -32.15 -23.43
CA PHE A 862 18.27 -32.84 -22.46
C PHE A 862 18.49 -34.34 -22.57
N VAL A 863 18.65 -35.01 -21.43
CA VAL A 863 18.91 -36.45 -21.34
C VAL A 863 17.98 -37.06 -20.30
N ALA A 864 17.17 -38.03 -20.72
CA ALA A 864 16.38 -38.88 -19.85
C ALA A 864 17.25 -40.02 -19.30
N ASP A 865 17.37 -40.09 -17.97
CA ASP A 865 18.09 -41.13 -17.24
C ASP A 865 17.12 -42.23 -16.75
N ASN A 866 17.14 -43.30 -17.53
CA ASN A 866 16.22 -44.44 -17.70
C ASN A 866 16.39 -45.72 -16.87
N ASN A 867 17.00 -45.74 -15.69
CA ASN A 867 17.57 -46.98 -15.13
C ASN A 867 16.58 -47.92 -14.42
N ASN A 868 15.68 -48.59 -15.14
CA ASN A 868 14.62 -49.47 -14.62
C ASN A 868 15.02 -50.64 -13.65
N ASP A 869 16.25 -50.69 -13.13
CA ASP A 869 16.66 -51.57 -12.03
C ASP A 869 16.19 -51.02 -10.66
N THR A 870 16.17 -51.88 -9.64
CA THR A 870 15.78 -51.49 -8.26
C THR A 870 16.74 -50.44 -7.72
N GLY A 871 16.21 -49.25 -7.42
CA GLY A 871 16.98 -48.11 -6.90
C GLY A 871 17.75 -47.30 -7.96
N GLY A 872 17.56 -47.59 -9.26
CA GLY A 872 18.20 -46.85 -10.33
C GLY A 872 17.61 -45.44 -10.55
N ALA A 873 18.35 -44.58 -11.24
CA ALA A 873 17.94 -43.21 -11.58
C ALA A 873 16.69 -43.13 -12.48
N ARG A 874 15.80 -42.18 -12.18
CA ARG A 874 14.52 -41.91 -12.87
C ARG A 874 14.37 -40.42 -13.17
N LYS A 875 15.37 -39.83 -13.83
CA LYS A 875 15.59 -38.37 -13.81
C LYS A 875 15.70 -37.78 -15.20
N LEU A 876 15.19 -36.55 -15.37
CA LEU A 876 15.44 -35.75 -16.56
C LEU A 876 16.49 -34.70 -16.25
N TYR A 877 17.58 -34.70 -17.01
CA TYR A 877 18.68 -33.75 -16.87
C TYR A 877 18.79 -32.80 -18.05
N ARG A 878 19.33 -31.61 -17.77
CA ARG A 878 19.77 -30.62 -18.76
C ARG A 878 21.28 -30.40 -18.62
N PHE A 879 21.97 -30.33 -19.74
CA PHE A 879 23.37 -29.92 -19.84
C PHE A 879 23.51 -28.79 -20.85
N ASP A 880 24.45 -27.89 -20.63
CA ASP A 880 24.82 -26.83 -21.55
C ASP A 880 25.63 -27.41 -22.73
N LEU A 881 25.29 -26.99 -23.94
CA LEU A 881 25.96 -27.31 -25.19
C LEU A 881 26.84 -26.13 -25.64
N LYS A 882 28.05 -26.45 -26.05
CA LYS A 882 28.97 -25.50 -26.68
C LYS A 882 28.67 -25.42 -28.18
N ALA A 883 29.09 -24.32 -28.82
CA ALA A 883 28.89 -24.11 -30.25
C ALA A 883 29.51 -25.22 -31.14
N ASP A 884 30.58 -25.85 -30.68
CA ASP A 884 31.24 -27.01 -31.31
C ASP A 884 30.56 -28.36 -30.98
N GLY A 885 29.45 -28.32 -30.26
CA GLY A 885 28.58 -29.45 -29.93
C GLY A 885 29.09 -30.30 -28.77
N ARG A 886 30.18 -29.89 -28.11
CA ARG A 886 30.63 -30.52 -26.86
C ARG A 886 29.64 -30.18 -25.75
N VAL A 887 29.40 -31.15 -24.87
CA VAL A 887 28.57 -30.97 -23.69
C VAL A 887 29.44 -30.51 -22.52
N ASP A 888 29.00 -29.50 -21.79
CA ASP A 888 29.60 -29.16 -20.49
C ASP A 888 29.03 -30.08 -19.39
N LEU A 889 29.76 -31.16 -19.09
CA LEU A 889 29.32 -32.18 -18.14
C LEU A 889 29.10 -31.61 -16.72
N LYS A 890 29.75 -30.51 -16.35
CA LYS A 890 29.61 -29.88 -15.03
C LYS A 890 28.33 -29.05 -14.89
N SER A 891 27.69 -28.71 -16.00
CA SER A 891 26.45 -27.93 -16.03
C SER A 891 25.19 -28.75 -15.73
N GLN A 892 25.35 -30.03 -15.38
CA GLN A 892 24.24 -30.95 -15.12
C GLN A 892 23.22 -30.36 -14.15
N LYS A 893 22.00 -30.16 -14.66
CA LYS A 893 20.86 -29.65 -13.90
C LYS A 893 19.73 -30.66 -13.92
N LEU A 894 19.27 -31.08 -12.74
CA LEU A 894 18.06 -31.89 -12.58
C LEU A 894 16.83 -31.03 -12.91
N LEU A 895 16.00 -31.50 -13.83
CA LEU A 895 14.72 -30.86 -14.17
C LEU A 895 13.54 -31.55 -13.49
N HIS A 896 13.49 -32.88 -13.51
CA HIS A 896 12.38 -33.63 -12.92
C HIS A 896 12.85 -35.02 -12.46
N ASP A 897 12.26 -35.52 -11.38
CA ASP A 897 12.58 -36.81 -10.77
C ASP A 897 11.30 -37.62 -10.54
N TRP A 898 11.20 -38.78 -11.18
CA TRP A 898 10.07 -39.71 -11.05
C TRP A 898 10.20 -40.62 -9.82
N GLY A 899 11.26 -40.47 -9.02
CA GLY A 899 11.45 -41.14 -7.74
C GLY A 899 11.44 -42.66 -7.86
N LYS A 900 10.42 -43.31 -7.27
CA LYS A 900 10.24 -44.77 -7.29
C LYS A 900 9.29 -45.26 -8.40
N GLY A 901 8.86 -44.38 -9.31
CA GLY A 901 8.05 -44.75 -10.47
C GLY A 901 8.91 -45.15 -11.68
N ARG A 902 8.25 -45.36 -12.82
CA ARG A 902 8.94 -45.49 -14.12
C ARG A 902 9.41 -44.13 -14.62
N GLY A 903 10.63 -44.10 -15.13
CA GLY A 903 11.37 -42.88 -15.44
C GLY A 903 10.96 -42.25 -16.77
N PRO A 904 11.63 -41.15 -17.14
CA PRO A 904 11.43 -40.51 -18.43
C PRO A 904 11.93 -41.40 -19.56
N ASP A 905 11.27 -41.34 -20.69
CA ASP A 905 11.61 -42.06 -21.91
C ASP A 905 11.83 -41.02 -23.03
N GLY A 906 11.11 -41.10 -24.15
CA GLY A 906 11.20 -40.11 -25.22
C GLY A 906 10.85 -38.68 -24.81
N VAL A 907 11.63 -37.70 -25.31
CA VAL A 907 11.46 -36.27 -25.04
C VAL A 907 11.38 -35.45 -26.33
N LYS A 908 10.44 -34.50 -26.39
CA LYS A 908 10.26 -33.53 -27.48
C LYS A 908 9.93 -32.14 -26.92
N GLN A 909 9.90 -31.12 -27.79
CA GLN A 909 9.64 -29.74 -27.36
C GLN A 909 8.73 -28.99 -28.32
N ASP A 910 7.91 -28.09 -27.79
CA ASP A 910 7.09 -27.19 -28.60
C ASP A 910 7.76 -25.84 -28.90
N SER A 911 7.11 -25.06 -29.78
CA SER A 911 7.55 -23.73 -30.21
C SER A 911 7.70 -22.71 -29.07
N LYS A 912 7.07 -22.95 -27.92
CA LYS A 912 7.17 -22.13 -26.71
C LYS A 912 8.29 -22.59 -25.78
N GLY A 913 8.96 -23.71 -26.09
CA GLY A 913 10.07 -24.25 -25.33
C GLY A 913 9.67 -25.29 -24.27
N ARG A 914 8.39 -25.65 -24.14
CA ARG A 914 7.93 -26.64 -23.14
C ARG A 914 8.36 -28.04 -23.55
N LEU A 915 8.89 -28.82 -22.61
CA LEU A 915 9.31 -30.21 -22.83
C LEU A 915 8.11 -31.14 -22.67
N TYR A 916 7.96 -32.11 -23.57
CA TYR A 916 6.95 -33.17 -23.52
C TYR A 916 7.70 -34.48 -23.36
N VAL A 917 7.50 -35.14 -22.22
CA VAL A 917 8.30 -36.29 -21.79
C VAL A 917 7.39 -37.48 -21.54
N ALA A 918 7.58 -38.57 -22.28
CA ALA A 918 6.93 -39.84 -21.99
C ALA A 918 7.50 -40.44 -20.70
N GLY A 919 6.65 -41.03 -19.86
CA GLY A 919 7.11 -41.65 -18.62
C GLY A 919 5.99 -42.21 -17.75
N GLY A 920 6.35 -42.79 -16.61
CA GLY A 920 5.41 -43.34 -15.63
C GLY A 920 4.76 -44.68 -16.02
N LEU A 921 4.01 -45.26 -15.09
CA LEU A 921 3.21 -46.48 -15.25
C LEU A 921 1.86 -46.34 -14.53
N ASN A 922 0.81 -46.83 -15.13
CA ASN A 922 -0.51 -46.97 -14.52
C ASN A 922 -0.54 -48.11 -13.49
N LYS A 923 0.15 -49.23 -13.78
CA LYS A 923 0.31 -50.37 -12.86
C LYS A 923 1.73 -50.42 -12.30
N PRO A 924 1.90 -50.42 -10.95
CA PRO A 924 3.20 -50.61 -10.33
C PRO A 924 3.89 -51.91 -10.75
N ASN A 925 5.22 -51.87 -10.87
CA ASN A 925 6.07 -53.02 -11.21
C ASN A 925 7.14 -53.25 -10.12
N PRO A 926 6.75 -53.75 -8.93
CA PRO A 926 7.69 -54.02 -7.85
C PRO A 926 8.64 -55.19 -8.17
N PRO A 927 9.88 -55.19 -7.66
CA PRO A 927 10.43 -54.22 -6.72
C PRO A 927 11.02 -52.95 -7.37
N ALA A 928 11.16 -52.93 -8.69
CA ALA A 928 11.94 -51.89 -9.38
C ALA A 928 11.23 -50.54 -9.52
N GLU A 929 9.92 -50.56 -9.77
CA GLU A 929 9.09 -49.37 -10.01
C GLU A 929 7.78 -49.46 -9.20
N PRO A 930 7.86 -49.45 -7.85
CA PRO A 930 6.72 -49.75 -6.98
C PRO A 930 5.73 -48.59 -6.81
N ALA A 931 6.01 -47.39 -7.31
CA ALA A 931 5.18 -46.21 -7.03
C ALA A 931 3.80 -46.27 -7.72
N PRO A 932 2.68 -46.22 -6.97
CA PRO A 932 1.33 -46.24 -7.54
C PRO A 932 0.82 -44.90 -8.07
N ASP A 933 1.49 -43.81 -7.72
CA ASP A 933 1.11 -42.42 -7.99
C ASP A 933 1.82 -41.79 -9.18
N VAL A 934 2.80 -42.48 -9.78
CA VAL A 934 3.57 -42.01 -10.94
C VAL A 934 2.96 -42.59 -12.23
N LYS A 935 1.86 -41.99 -12.69
CA LYS A 935 1.01 -42.51 -13.78
C LYS A 935 1.64 -42.45 -15.18
N GLY A 936 1.29 -43.41 -16.03
CA GLY A 936 1.73 -43.46 -17.41
C GLY A 936 1.17 -42.28 -18.21
N GLY A 937 2.04 -41.51 -18.86
CA GLY A 937 1.58 -40.39 -19.67
C GLY A 937 2.66 -39.49 -20.25
N ILE A 938 2.23 -38.34 -20.74
CA ILE A 938 3.10 -37.24 -21.17
C ILE A 938 3.15 -36.18 -20.08
N TYR A 939 4.35 -35.96 -19.55
CA TYR A 939 4.68 -34.93 -18.58
C TYR A 939 5.16 -33.69 -19.34
N VAL A 940 4.46 -32.56 -19.18
CA VAL A 940 4.83 -31.29 -19.82
C VAL A 940 5.62 -30.46 -18.81
N ILE A 941 6.91 -30.26 -19.05
CA ILE A 941 7.85 -29.69 -18.07
C ILE A 941 8.45 -28.39 -18.59
N ASP A 942 8.59 -27.41 -17.70
CA ASP A 942 9.33 -26.17 -17.96
C ASP A 942 10.85 -26.46 -17.96
N PRO A 943 11.57 -26.20 -19.08
CA PRO A 943 13.00 -26.50 -19.20
C PRO A 943 13.91 -25.60 -18.34
N GLU A 944 13.40 -24.49 -17.82
CA GLU A 944 14.15 -23.57 -16.96
C GLU A 944 13.90 -23.85 -15.48
N SER A 945 12.63 -23.98 -15.08
CA SER A 945 12.29 -24.19 -13.67
C SER A 945 12.23 -25.66 -13.24
N GLY A 946 12.05 -26.60 -14.18
CA GLY A 946 11.79 -28.01 -13.87
C GLY A 946 10.36 -28.31 -13.41
N LYS A 947 9.50 -27.29 -13.34
CA LYS A 947 8.11 -27.44 -12.88
C LYS A 947 7.29 -28.25 -13.89
N LEU A 948 6.48 -29.18 -13.39
CA LEU A 948 5.41 -29.84 -14.16
C LEU A 948 4.29 -28.83 -14.46
N LEU A 949 4.04 -28.57 -15.74
CA LEU A 949 3.07 -27.61 -16.25
C LEU A 949 1.72 -28.26 -16.59
N ALA A 950 1.74 -29.46 -17.17
CA ALA A 950 0.56 -30.27 -17.44
C ALA A 950 0.92 -31.74 -17.53
N PHE A 951 -0.10 -32.60 -17.47
CA PHE A 951 0.03 -34.04 -17.60
C PHE A 951 -1.11 -34.59 -18.46
N VAL A 952 -0.79 -35.45 -19.42
CA VAL A 952 -1.77 -36.23 -20.19
C VAL A 952 -1.64 -37.68 -19.79
N ALA A 953 -2.66 -38.18 -19.08
CA ALA A 953 -2.75 -39.60 -18.76
C ALA A 953 -2.98 -40.41 -20.04
N VAL A 954 -2.17 -41.43 -20.26
CA VAL A 954 -2.34 -42.42 -21.33
C VAL A 954 -2.87 -43.70 -20.67
N PRO A 955 -3.93 -44.32 -21.19
CA PRO A 955 -4.59 -45.44 -20.51
C PRO A 955 -3.77 -46.73 -20.49
N THR A 956 -2.82 -46.91 -21.40
CA THR A 956 -1.91 -48.06 -21.44
C THR A 956 -0.65 -47.83 -20.62
N ASP A 957 -0.10 -48.93 -20.09
CA ASP A 957 1.23 -48.93 -19.47
C ASP A 957 2.32 -48.82 -20.56
N GLU A 958 3.55 -48.53 -20.13
CA GLU A 958 4.72 -48.37 -21.02
C GLU A 958 4.52 -47.25 -22.05
N VAL A 959 4.31 -46.02 -21.60
CA VAL A 959 4.34 -44.84 -22.47
C VAL A 959 5.80 -44.54 -22.81
N THR A 960 6.14 -44.64 -24.09
CA THR A 960 7.54 -44.77 -24.48
C THR A 960 8.09 -43.56 -25.23
N ASN A 961 7.31 -42.90 -26.08
CA ASN A 961 7.83 -41.75 -26.83
C ASN A 961 6.68 -40.87 -27.37
N CYS A 962 7.04 -39.71 -27.94
CA CYS A 962 6.10 -38.80 -28.59
C CYS A 962 6.74 -38.04 -29.75
N ALA A 963 5.91 -37.49 -30.65
CA ALA A 963 6.35 -36.63 -31.74
C ALA A 963 5.25 -35.66 -32.19
N PHE A 964 5.65 -34.48 -32.63
CA PHE A 964 4.73 -33.49 -33.19
C PHE A 964 4.57 -33.67 -34.69
N GLY A 965 3.35 -33.49 -35.18
CA GLY A 965 3.02 -33.51 -36.58
C GLY A 965 1.62 -32.97 -36.87
N GLY A 966 1.06 -33.37 -38.01
CA GLY A 966 -0.08 -32.71 -38.63
C GLY A 966 0.33 -31.43 -39.37
N ASP A 967 -0.53 -30.93 -40.25
CA ASP A 967 -0.20 -29.81 -41.15
C ASP A 967 0.20 -28.53 -40.40
N ASP A 968 -0.33 -28.35 -39.19
CA ASP A 968 -0.01 -27.21 -38.32
C ASP A 968 1.00 -27.55 -37.21
N LEU A 969 1.51 -28.78 -37.18
CA LEU A 969 2.42 -29.33 -36.15
C LEU A 969 1.84 -29.33 -34.72
N LYS A 970 0.53 -29.15 -34.55
CA LYS A 970 -0.13 -29.11 -33.23
C LYS A 970 -0.78 -30.44 -32.84
N THR A 971 -0.50 -31.52 -33.58
CA THR A 971 -0.89 -32.86 -33.19
C THR A 971 0.30 -33.54 -32.53
N LEU A 972 0.15 -33.90 -31.25
CA LEU A 972 1.13 -34.70 -30.52
C LEU A 972 0.75 -36.17 -30.66
N TYR A 973 1.58 -36.94 -31.37
CA TYR A 973 1.51 -38.38 -31.46
C TYR A 973 2.24 -39.01 -30.28
N ILE A 974 1.64 -40.01 -29.65
CA ILE A 974 2.16 -40.64 -28.42
C ILE A 974 2.15 -42.16 -28.61
N THR A 975 3.23 -42.81 -28.24
CA THR A 975 3.33 -44.28 -28.27
C THR A 975 3.28 -44.83 -26.85
N GLY A 976 2.44 -45.84 -26.61
CA GLY A 976 2.40 -46.53 -25.34
C GLY A 976 1.65 -47.85 -25.35
N GLY A 977 2.23 -48.89 -24.74
CA GLY A 977 1.64 -50.23 -24.68
C GLY A 977 1.28 -50.81 -26.05
N GLY A 978 2.13 -50.59 -27.06
CA GLY A 978 1.87 -51.03 -28.43
C GLY A 978 0.74 -50.27 -29.14
N THR A 979 0.27 -49.14 -28.60
CA THR A 979 -0.77 -48.30 -29.22
C THR A 979 -0.23 -46.91 -29.57
N LEU A 980 -0.57 -46.42 -30.76
CA LEU A 980 -0.38 -45.04 -31.19
C LEU A 980 -1.60 -44.21 -30.81
N TYR A 981 -1.39 -43.09 -30.13
CA TYR A 981 -2.40 -42.10 -29.76
C TYR A 981 -2.11 -40.75 -30.40
N SER A 982 -3.10 -39.88 -30.44
CA SER A 982 -2.91 -38.45 -30.70
C SER A 982 -3.70 -37.55 -29.76
N ILE A 983 -3.19 -36.34 -29.53
CA ILE A 983 -3.88 -35.26 -28.83
C ILE A 983 -3.48 -33.91 -29.42
N ARG A 984 -4.39 -32.93 -29.35
CA ARG A 984 -4.17 -31.57 -29.87
C ARG A 984 -3.54 -30.63 -28.85
N THR A 985 -2.47 -29.96 -29.25
CA THR A 985 -1.75 -28.94 -28.46
C THR A 985 -2.06 -27.54 -28.98
N THR A 986 -1.97 -26.52 -28.12
CA THR A 986 -2.21 -25.13 -28.55
C THR A 986 -1.03 -24.53 -29.32
N ALA A 987 0.17 -25.01 -29.03
CA ALA A 987 1.41 -24.58 -29.68
C ALA A 987 1.92 -25.68 -30.62
N PRO A 988 2.45 -25.31 -31.81
CA PRO A 988 3.08 -26.26 -32.71
C PRO A 988 4.36 -26.81 -32.09
N GLY A 989 4.68 -28.06 -32.40
CA GLY A 989 5.95 -28.70 -32.12
C GLY A 989 7.13 -28.02 -32.80
N ARG A 990 8.32 -28.17 -32.23
CA ARG A 990 9.57 -27.88 -32.94
C ARG A 990 10.06 -29.16 -33.60
N VAL A 991 10.08 -29.14 -34.92
CA VAL A 991 10.54 -30.24 -35.77
C VAL A 991 11.64 -29.73 -36.69
N ILE A 992 12.56 -30.61 -37.07
CA ILE A 992 13.61 -30.32 -38.06
C ILE A 992 13.17 -30.64 -39.49
N TRP A 993 12.06 -31.35 -39.63
CA TRP A 993 11.45 -31.78 -40.88
C TRP A 993 9.91 -31.70 -40.77
N PRO A 994 9.19 -31.17 -41.77
CA PRO A 994 9.67 -30.53 -43.00
C PRO A 994 10.39 -29.20 -42.71
N LYS A 995 11.26 -28.76 -43.64
CA LYS A 995 11.80 -27.39 -43.60
C LYS A 995 10.62 -26.43 -43.74
N LYS A 996 10.34 -25.64 -42.70
CA LYS A 996 9.37 -24.54 -42.76
C LYS A 996 9.94 -23.35 -43.50
#